data_AF-A0A9Q3UPG4-F1
#
_entry.id   AF-A0A9Q3UPG4-F1
#
_cell.length_a   1.000
_cell.length_b   1.000
_cell.length_c   1.000
_cell.angle_alpha   90.00
_cell.angle_beta   90.00
_cell.angle_gamma   90.00
#
_symmetry.space_group_name_H-M   'P 1'
#
loop_
_entity.id
_entity.type
_entity.pdbx_description
1 polymer ?
#
loop_
_entity_poly.entity_id
_entity_poly.type
_entity_poly.pdbx_seq_one_letter_code
_entity_poly.pdbx_strand_id
1 'polypeptide(L)'
;MSNKKIGLAPYHIPTVAAGEYNIAASLKNNLEQNVTQEIKFGVAGYNASIPQNEVLAVYPPREHTGNFAGTFPHIQFRRSTLPWEYKVNQTDSHDKRFPYIFLVLLKEKELNDFQIITTDTNQLEGSTESPDEPKPLKIIKHNNSELFPKADLIKNLAHVRVQEHTEIKNLNLPKETSILVSHRMVEPNTKYRAFVCYYAKEMTDKYKMITDTVTHPNSCVILNEWSFESIGADLYQIDKDKLKNHPAYNIFNENLKDSEIDTLEEIKKHAKPELISLIGENQAYLKERDENWENWKNKDDLKGFEEQEKDKKGNNHILEYLQYNGKNLKGYLHELELQPFKTFLKKKVSGTELVDYPSQIKNLLDIAKVPLEHQLKAGGKMVSWYQGPFTNGKILFDILGELNRKGIKDVPNHQDYLNLFNEDTGMYDMTYSVAWQLGRLMIMNDNKVLQELKKWKYEIEIYNLVKEQNELNHLPNLKNNKPVISDLLMNYVTELIQFRNFPLYYLLPHADLSTEESIKYFKIDNSWILAFLFGIFSSGPTLRMTDFENYILKEKKLESIFNKVSEYYGILLQTQTIKNWPHLVVELGKLHDVHYVTTINSTLRLYITDEPFSSVEMYLKNENAHFGIIYKDNKAKTITIDGNEDSTCIANKYLWKQPRVVLNLK
;
A
#
# COMPACT_ATOMS: atom_id res chain seq x y z
N MET A 1 -22.62 -3.79 10.85
CA MET A 1 -22.29 -4.83 9.85
C MET A 1 -22.95 -4.51 8.50
N SER A 2 -22.59 -3.41 7.85
CA SER A 2 -23.13 -3.07 6.52
C SER A 2 -22.44 -3.91 5.44
N ASN A 3 -23.24 -4.53 4.59
CA ASN A 3 -22.86 -5.49 3.55
C ASN A 3 -21.58 -5.09 2.79
N LYS A 4 -20.47 -5.79 3.06
CA LYS A 4 -19.24 -5.74 2.24
C LYS A 4 -19.57 -6.44 0.91
N LYS A 5 -19.76 -5.69 -0.18
CA LYS A 5 -19.84 -6.24 -1.55
C LYS A 5 -18.44 -6.20 -2.16
N ILE A 6 -17.73 -7.33 -2.13
CA ILE A 6 -16.42 -7.50 -2.78
C ILE A 6 -16.60 -8.60 -3.82
N GLY A 7 -16.11 -8.38 -5.05
CA GLY A 7 -16.25 -9.36 -6.13
C GLY A 7 -15.60 -8.95 -7.46
N LEU A 8 -15.55 -9.91 -8.38
CA LEU A 8 -15.21 -9.69 -9.78
C LEU A 8 -16.51 -9.52 -10.59
N ALA A 9 -16.55 -8.49 -11.42
CA ALA A 9 -17.58 -8.26 -12.41
C ALA A 9 -16.97 -8.36 -13.81
N PRO A 10 -17.73 -8.79 -14.82
CA PRO A 10 -17.19 -9.06 -16.15
C PRO A 10 -16.78 -7.78 -16.90
N TYR A 11 -17.48 -6.66 -16.70
CA TYR A 11 -17.20 -5.40 -17.39
C TYR A 11 -17.79 -4.18 -16.66
N HIS A 12 -17.22 -3.00 -16.94
CA HIS A 12 -17.81 -1.70 -16.60
C HIS A 12 -17.74 -0.83 -17.85
N ILE A 13 -18.89 -0.70 -18.52
CA ILE A 13 -18.99 0.05 -19.77
C ILE A 13 -19.21 1.53 -19.44
N PRO A 14 -18.35 2.46 -19.90
CA PRO A 14 -18.56 3.88 -19.68
C PRO A 14 -19.78 4.38 -20.46
N THR A 15 -20.52 5.34 -19.90
CA THR A 15 -21.72 5.92 -20.55
C THR A 15 -21.38 6.50 -21.93
N VAL A 16 -20.27 7.23 -22.03
CA VAL A 16 -19.75 7.82 -23.27
C VAL A 16 -18.37 7.21 -23.56
N ALA A 17 -18.14 6.77 -24.80
CA ALA A 17 -16.85 6.20 -25.21
C ALA A 17 -15.84 7.31 -25.54
N ALA A 18 -14.54 7.00 -25.54
CA ALA A 18 -13.52 7.90 -26.04
C ALA A 18 -13.69 8.15 -27.54
N GLY A 19 -13.40 9.38 -27.98
CA GLY A 19 -13.53 9.81 -29.38
C GLY A 19 -14.10 11.22 -29.54
N GLU A 20 -14.26 11.65 -30.78
CA GLU A 20 -14.84 12.94 -31.12
C GLU A 20 -16.37 12.83 -31.23
N TYR A 21 -17.07 13.79 -30.62
CA TYR A 21 -18.52 13.88 -30.64
C TYR A 21 -18.95 15.23 -31.21
N ASN A 22 -20.06 15.21 -31.93
CA ASN A 22 -20.75 16.40 -32.40
C ASN A 22 -22.16 16.43 -31.80
N ILE A 23 -22.47 17.46 -31.03
CA ILE A 23 -23.83 17.74 -30.56
C ILE A 23 -24.43 18.78 -31.49
N ALA A 24 -25.45 18.39 -32.24
CA ALA A 24 -26.28 19.31 -33.01
C ALA A 24 -27.53 19.67 -32.21
N ALA A 25 -27.69 20.95 -31.86
CA ALA A 25 -28.89 21.49 -31.24
C ALA A 25 -29.72 22.21 -32.29
N SER A 26 -30.93 21.70 -32.57
CA SER A 26 -31.88 22.35 -33.49
C SER A 26 -32.95 23.11 -32.71
N LEU A 27 -33.04 24.42 -32.92
CA LEU A 27 -34.14 25.25 -32.41
C LEU A 27 -35.21 25.40 -33.50
N LYS A 28 -36.45 25.07 -33.14
CA LYS A 28 -37.63 25.32 -33.99
C LYS A 28 -38.56 26.27 -33.26
N ASN A 29 -38.76 27.46 -33.80
CA ASN A 29 -39.75 28.41 -33.30
C ASN A 29 -40.67 28.89 -34.45
N ASN A 30 -41.68 29.68 -34.12
CA ASN A 30 -42.68 30.14 -35.10
C ASN A 30 -42.19 31.29 -36.01
N LEU A 31 -40.96 31.77 -35.83
CA LEU A 31 -40.39 32.95 -36.49
C LEU A 31 -39.22 32.59 -37.44
N GLU A 32 -38.48 31.52 -37.15
CA GLU A 32 -37.35 31.02 -37.94
C GLU A 32 -37.45 29.50 -38.13
N GLN A 33 -37.25 29.04 -39.37
CA GLN A 33 -37.16 27.61 -39.68
C GLN A 33 -35.72 27.12 -39.43
N ASN A 34 -35.58 26.25 -38.41
CA ASN A 34 -34.44 25.36 -38.15
C ASN A 34 -33.06 26.04 -38.04
N VAL A 35 -32.83 26.77 -36.95
CA VAL A 35 -31.45 27.15 -36.56
C VAL A 35 -30.79 25.94 -35.91
N THR A 36 -29.72 25.43 -36.52
CA THR A 36 -28.92 24.31 -35.97
C THR A 36 -27.57 24.84 -35.52
N GLN A 37 -27.22 24.62 -34.25
CA GLN A 37 -25.90 24.90 -33.71
C GLN A 37 -25.17 23.59 -33.43
N GLU A 38 -23.94 23.47 -33.92
CA GLU A 38 -23.10 22.30 -33.71
C GLU A 38 -21.98 22.62 -32.70
N ILE A 39 -21.81 21.76 -31.70
CA ILE A 39 -20.72 21.81 -30.73
C ILE A 39 -19.93 20.52 -30.85
N LYS A 40 -18.67 20.64 -31.25
CA LYS A 40 -17.72 19.52 -31.28
C LYS A 40 -16.95 19.46 -29.97
N PHE A 41 -16.85 18.28 -29.37
CA PHE A 41 -16.01 18.04 -28.19
C PHE A 41 -15.39 16.64 -28.25
N GLY A 42 -14.23 16.48 -27.63
CA GLY A 42 -13.52 15.20 -27.55
C GLY A 42 -13.63 14.59 -26.16
N VAL A 43 -13.88 13.28 -26.10
CA VAL A 43 -13.75 12.49 -24.88
C VAL A 43 -12.40 11.78 -24.91
N ALA A 44 -11.53 12.13 -23.96
CA ALA A 44 -10.17 11.61 -23.89
C ALA A 44 -10.14 10.12 -23.51
N GLY A 45 -9.26 9.36 -24.15
CA GLY A 45 -8.92 7.97 -23.84
C GLY A 45 -7.43 7.72 -24.05
N TYR A 46 -6.89 6.63 -23.50
CA TYR A 46 -5.47 6.31 -23.64
C TYR A 46 -5.20 5.42 -24.87
N ASN A 47 -4.77 6.02 -25.97
CA ASN A 47 -4.35 5.33 -27.20
C ASN A 47 -2.84 5.43 -27.49
N ALA A 48 -2.09 6.29 -26.79
CA ALA A 48 -0.65 6.44 -26.99
C ALA A 48 0.18 5.80 -25.85
N SER A 49 -0.14 6.14 -24.61
CA SER A 49 0.51 5.63 -23.40
C SER A 49 -0.45 5.73 -22.23
N ILE A 50 -0.43 4.74 -21.34
CA ILE A 50 -1.13 4.80 -20.06
C ILE A 50 -0.21 5.46 -19.02
N PRO A 51 -0.59 6.60 -18.44
CA PRO A 51 0.19 7.27 -17.41
C PRO A 51 0.42 6.39 -16.18
N GLN A 52 1.58 6.53 -15.51
CA GLN A 52 1.94 5.68 -14.38
C GLN A 52 0.99 5.84 -13.18
N ASN A 53 0.40 7.02 -12.99
CA ASN A 53 -0.59 7.26 -11.92
C ASN A 53 -1.90 6.48 -12.12
N GLU A 54 -2.21 6.05 -13.34
CA GLU A 54 -3.36 5.21 -13.65
C GLU A 54 -3.14 3.75 -13.22
N VAL A 55 -1.89 3.29 -13.20
CA VAL A 55 -1.53 1.93 -12.81
C VAL A 55 -1.50 1.82 -11.29
N LEU A 56 -2.39 1.00 -10.73
CA LEU A 56 -2.45 0.73 -9.28
C LEU A 56 -1.41 -0.29 -8.84
N ALA A 57 -1.34 -1.41 -9.57
CA ALA A 57 -0.49 -2.53 -9.22
C ALA A 57 -0.18 -3.37 -10.47
N VAL A 58 0.95 -4.06 -10.45
CA VAL A 58 1.42 -4.95 -11.50
C VAL A 58 1.97 -6.19 -10.85
N TYR A 59 1.63 -7.36 -11.39
CA TYR A 59 2.18 -8.63 -10.96
C TYR A 59 2.59 -9.48 -12.18
N PRO A 60 3.76 -10.13 -12.18
CA PRO A 60 4.86 -9.92 -11.22
C PRO A 60 5.36 -8.47 -11.18
N PRO A 61 5.93 -8.02 -10.05
CA PRO A 61 6.36 -6.63 -9.91
C PRO A 61 7.45 -6.23 -10.91
N ARG A 62 7.53 -4.93 -11.21
CA ARG A 62 8.46 -4.38 -12.21
C ARG A 62 9.91 -4.58 -11.79
N GLU A 63 10.74 -5.10 -12.69
CA GLU A 63 12.18 -5.34 -12.51
C GLU A 63 12.50 -6.22 -11.28
N HIS A 64 11.57 -7.10 -10.89
CA HIS A 64 11.76 -8.01 -9.76
C HIS A 64 12.12 -9.42 -10.21
N THR A 65 12.92 -10.09 -9.38
CA THR A 65 13.26 -11.52 -9.51
C THR A 65 12.60 -12.31 -8.37
N GLY A 66 11.82 -13.34 -8.69
CA GLY A 66 11.07 -14.13 -7.70
C GLY A 66 10.43 -15.39 -8.28
N ASN A 67 9.92 -16.28 -7.41
CA ASN A 67 9.22 -17.48 -7.88
C ASN A 67 7.82 -17.08 -8.36
N PHE A 68 7.75 -16.73 -9.64
CA PHE A 68 6.51 -16.38 -10.33
C PHE A 68 6.01 -17.53 -11.21
N ALA A 69 6.71 -18.67 -11.23
CA ALA A 69 6.33 -19.83 -12.01
C ALA A 69 4.89 -20.26 -11.67
N GLY A 70 4.09 -20.50 -12.71
CA GLY A 70 2.70 -20.88 -12.55
C GLY A 70 1.72 -19.72 -12.34
N THR A 71 2.21 -18.48 -12.32
CA THR A 71 1.36 -17.26 -12.28
C THR A 71 0.94 -16.84 -13.69
N PHE A 72 -0.27 -16.30 -13.84
CA PHE A 72 -0.64 -15.44 -14.97
C PHE A 72 -0.39 -13.97 -14.63
N PRO A 73 0.52 -13.28 -15.34
CA PRO A 73 0.78 -11.87 -15.10
C PRO A 73 -0.48 -11.03 -15.26
N HIS A 74 -0.61 -9.98 -14.46
CA HIS A 74 -1.76 -9.09 -14.50
C HIS A 74 -1.38 -7.65 -14.12
N ILE A 75 -2.19 -6.71 -14.61
CA ILE A 75 -2.07 -5.29 -14.32
C ILE A 75 -3.42 -4.73 -13.89
N GLN A 76 -3.42 -3.89 -12.85
CA GLN A 76 -4.60 -3.26 -12.31
C GLN A 76 -4.57 -1.75 -12.53
N PHE A 77 -5.70 -1.17 -12.95
CA PHE A 77 -5.84 0.27 -13.18
C PHE A 77 -6.84 0.91 -12.22
N ARG A 78 -6.66 2.23 -11.99
CA ARG A 78 -7.54 3.05 -11.16
C ARG A 78 -8.95 3.13 -11.71
N ARG A 79 -9.12 3.37 -13.02
CA ARG A 79 -10.44 3.44 -13.65
C ARG A 79 -10.94 2.04 -13.99
N SER A 80 -12.14 1.71 -13.50
CA SER A 80 -12.85 0.48 -13.85
C SER A 80 -13.27 0.44 -15.31
N THR A 81 -13.49 1.58 -15.95
CA THR A 81 -13.90 1.66 -17.36
C THR A 81 -12.77 1.53 -18.35
N LEU A 82 -11.50 1.64 -17.91
CA LEU A 82 -10.35 1.84 -18.80
C LEU A 82 -10.31 0.83 -19.96
N PRO A 83 -10.46 -0.50 -19.76
CA PRO A 83 -10.41 -1.45 -20.86
C PRO A 83 -11.52 -1.28 -21.90
N TRP A 84 -12.64 -0.65 -21.54
CA TRP A 84 -13.86 -0.52 -22.35
C TRP A 84 -14.10 0.92 -22.84
N GLU A 85 -13.10 1.80 -22.78
CA GLU A 85 -13.23 3.21 -23.19
C GLU A 85 -13.47 3.40 -24.69
N TYR A 86 -12.92 2.53 -25.55
CA TYR A 86 -13.13 2.60 -27.00
C TYR A 86 -14.26 1.67 -27.47
N LYS A 87 -14.99 2.07 -28.51
CA LYS A 87 -16.03 1.22 -29.13
C LYS A 87 -15.38 0.16 -30.02
N VAL A 88 -15.64 -1.11 -29.71
CA VAL A 88 -15.35 -2.25 -30.59
C VAL A 88 -16.66 -2.66 -31.26
N ASN A 89 -16.74 -2.55 -32.59
CA ASN A 89 -17.92 -2.86 -33.39
C ASN A 89 -17.96 -4.36 -33.72
N GLN A 90 -18.99 -5.04 -33.25
CA GLN A 90 -19.64 -6.12 -33.99
C GLN A 90 -21.15 -5.87 -34.07
N THR A 91 -21.75 -6.42 -35.12
CA THR A 91 -23.12 -6.27 -35.62
C THR A 91 -24.24 -6.33 -34.56
N ASP A 92 -25.21 -5.42 -34.73
CA ASP A 92 -26.63 -5.45 -34.34
C ASP A 92 -27.07 -5.80 -32.90
N SER A 93 -26.17 -5.89 -31.92
CA SER A 93 -26.58 -5.93 -30.51
C SER A 93 -25.98 -4.76 -29.74
N HIS A 94 -26.85 -3.84 -29.32
CA HIS A 94 -26.54 -2.55 -28.66
C HIS A 94 -25.72 -2.64 -27.35
N ASP A 95 -25.25 -3.82 -26.91
CA ASP A 95 -25.00 -4.06 -25.49
C ASP A 95 -23.71 -4.83 -25.14
N LYS A 96 -22.79 -5.09 -26.08
CA LYS A 96 -21.52 -5.79 -25.77
C LYS A 96 -20.31 -5.00 -26.24
N ARG A 97 -19.83 -4.05 -25.43
CA ARG A 97 -18.51 -3.43 -25.65
C ARG A 97 -17.42 -4.38 -25.17
N PHE A 98 -16.46 -4.67 -26.06
CA PHE A 98 -15.31 -5.52 -25.77
C PHE A 98 -14.13 -4.68 -25.25
N PRO A 99 -13.22 -5.28 -24.46
CA PRO A 99 -12.03 -4.57 -24.04
C PRO A 99 -11.07 -4.39 -25.22
N TYR A 100 -10.62 -3.15 -25.49
CA TYR A 100 -9.70 -2.87 -26.61
C TYR A 100 -8.24 -3.19 -26.26
N ILE A 101 -7.91 -3.24 -24.98
CA ILE A 101 -6.58 -3.54 -24.45
C ILE A 101 -6.50 -4.95 -23.89
N PHE A 102 -5.32 -5.55 -24.02
CA PHE A 102 -4.99 -6.86 -23.49
C PHE A 102 -3.53 -6.91 -23.06
N LEU A 103 -3.18 -7.97 -22.31
CA LEU A 103 -1.84 -8.17 -21.76
C LEU A 103 -1.11 -9.30 -22.49
N VAL A 104 0.02 -8.97 -23.12
CA VAL A 104 0.91 -9.90 -23.81
C VAL A 104 2.12 -10.19 -22.95
N LEU A 105 2.49 -11.46 -22.83
CA LEU A 105 3.69 -11.91 -22.13
C LEU A 105 4.66 -12.54 -23.13
N LEU A 106 5.86 -11.98 -23.24
CA LEU A 106 6.93 -12.47 -24.12
C LEU A 106 8.18 -12.82 -23.31
N LYS A 107 8.83 -13.92 -23.64
CA LYS A 107 10.15 -14.25 -23.10
C LYS A 107 11.19 -13.31 -23.71
N GLU A 108 12.25 -12.98 -22.97
CA GLU A 108 13.31 -12.12 -23.51
C GLU A 108 13.98 -12.72 -24.76
N LYS A 109 14.09 -14.06 -24.82
CA LYS A 109 14.58 -14.78 -26.00
C LYS A 109 13.64 -14.69 -27.22
N GLU A 110 12.31 -14.71 -26.97
CA GLU A 110 11.29 -14.58 -28.02
C GLU A 110 11.28 -13.16 -28.59
N LEU A 111 11.70 -12.15 -27.82
CA LEU A 111 11.69 -10.74 -28.24
C LEU A 111 12.57 -10.46 -29.47
N ASN A 112 13.59 -11.30 -29.70
CA ASN A 112 14.47 -11.22 -30.87
C ASN A 112 13.73 -11.46 -32.21
N ASP A 113 12.60 -12.17 -32.17
CA ASP A 113 11.79 -12.49 -33.35
C ASP A 113 10.80 -11.36 -33.70
N PHE A 114 10.73 -10.29 -32.90
CA PHE A 114 9.81 -9.17 -33.07
C PHE A 114 10.52 -7.88 -33.45
N GLN A 115 9.85 -7.07 -34.27
CA GLN A 115 10.31 -5.72 -34.59
C GLN A 115 9.54 -4.69 -33.77
N ILE A 116 10.25 -3.95 -32.92
CA ILE A 116 9.68 -2.83 -32.15
C ILE A 116 10.01 -1.52 -32.87
N ILE A 117 8.98 -0.87 -33.41
CA ILE A 117 9.09 0.41 -34.11
C ILE A 117 8.74 1.52 -33.11
N THR A 118 9.63 2.51 -32.96
CA THR A 118 9.35 3.72 -32.18
C THR A 118 8.93 4.83 -33.14
N THR A 119 7.77 5.42 -32.88
CA THR A 119 7.14 6.46 -33.71
C THR A 119 6.36 7.44 -32.82
N ASP A 120 5.34 8.10 -33.35
CA ASP A 120 4.54 9.09 -32.64
C ASP A 120 3.04 9.03 -32.98
N THR A 121 2.24 9.84 -32.28
CA THR A 121 0.78 9.87 -32.43
C THR A 121 0.28 10.38 -33.78
N ASN A 122 1.10 11.03 -34.60
CA ASN A 122 0.69 11.48 -35.94
C ASN A 122 0.49 10.30 -36.89
N GLN A 123 1.11 9.17 -36.58
CA GLN A 123 0.91 7.91 -37.28
C GLN A 123 -0.38 7.19 -36.88
N LEU A 124 -1.14 7.65 -35.87
CA LEU A 124 -2.43 7.06 -35.50
C LEU A 124 -3.59 7.72 -36.26
N GLU A 125 -4.48 6.92 -36.83
CA GLU A 125 -5.75 7.42 -37.38
C GLU A 125 -6.69 7.84 -36.24
N GLY A 126 -7.21 9.08 -36.29
CA GLY A 126 -8.13 9.59 -35.26
C GLY A 126 -7.48 9.94 -33.92
N SER A 127 -6.17 10.27 -33.91
CA SER A 127 -5.52 10.82 -32.73
C SER A 127 -6.21 12.11 -32.27
N THR A 128 -6.47 12.22 -30.97
CA THR A 128 -7.02 13.44 -30.34
C THR A 128 -5.92 14.41 -29.87
N GLU A 129 -4.65 14.01 -30.00
CA GLU A 129 -3.50 14.84 -29.66
C GLU A 129 -3.21 15.87 -30.75
N SER A 130 -2.66 17.04 -30.36
CA SER A 130 -2.28 18.08 -31.31
C SER A 130 -1.15 17.59 -32.24
N PRO A 131 -1.24 17.80 -33.57
CA PRO A 131 -0.17 17.43 -34.50
C PRO A 131 1.19 18.09 -34.20
N ASP A 132 1.17 19.25 -33.56
CA ASP A 132 2.36 20.04 -33.20
C ASP A 132 3.06 19.54 -31.93
N GLU A 133 2.38 18.74 -31.11
CA GLU A 133 2.91 18.15 -29.87
C GLU A 133 2.66 16.63 -29.81
N PRO A 134 3.25 15.84 -30.72
CA PRO A 134 2.94 14.42 -30.81
C PRO A 134 3.57 13.64 -29.65
N LYS A 135 2.86 12.64 -29.13
CA LYS A 135 3.35 11.77 -28.06
C LYS A 135 4.12 10.57 -28.63
N PRO A 136 5.16 10.08 -27.93
CA PRO A 136 5.91 8.91 -28.38
C PRO A 136 5.03 7.66 -28.37
N LEU A 137 5.17 6.84 -29.40
CA LEU A 137 4.43 5.61 -29.63
C LEU A 137 5.40 4.45 -29.88
N LYS A 138 5.10 3.25 -29.37
CA LYS A 138 5.83 2.03 -29.72
C LYS A 138 4.89 1.00 -30.34
N ILE A 139 5.30 0.37 -31.44
CA ILE A 139 4.52 -0.63 -32.17
C ILE A 139 5.33 -1.92 -32.25
N ILE A 140 4.74 -3.04 -31.85
CA ILE A 140 5.29 -4.37 -32.04
C ILE A 140 4.70 -4.97 -33.31
N LYS A 141 5.55 -5.33 -34.27
CA LYS A 141 5.17 -6.19 -35.40
C LYS A 141 5.52 -7.64 -35.08
N HIS A 142 4.58 -8.55 -35.33
CA HIS A 142 4.75 -9.98 -35.08
C HIS A 142 4.36 -10.82 -36.28
N ASN A 143 5.08 -11.93 -36.45
CA ASN A 143 4.77 -12.93 -37.47
C ASN A 143 4.07 -14.17 -36.88
N ASN A 144 4.14 -14.36 -35.55
CA ASN A 144 3.53 -15.49 -34.86
C ASN A 144 2.25 -15.06 -34.15
N SER A 145 1.10 -15.58 -34.59
CA SER A 145 -0.22 -15.27 -34.02
C SER A 145 -0.52 -16.01 -32.72
N GLU A 146 0.24 -17.06 -32.37
CA GLU A 146 0.00 -17.86 -31.16
C GLU A 146 0.44 -17.18 -29.87
N LEU A 147 1.40 -16.25 -29.95
CA LEU A 147 1.92 -15.52 -28.79
C LEU A 147 1.02 -14.36 -28.35
N PHE A 148 0.00 -14.03 -29.15
CA PHE A 148 -0.96 -12.97 -28.90
C PHE A 148 -2.35 -13.58 -28.64
N PRO A 149 -3.13 -13.01 -27.70
CA PRO A 149 -4.45 -13.56 -27.39
C PRO A 149 -5.42 -13.35 -28.55
N LYS A 150 -6.13 -14.41 -28.96
CA LYS A 150 -7.21 -14.31 -29.95
C LYS A 150 -8.28 -13.32 -29.49
N ALA A 151 -8.96 -12.67 -30.43
CA ALA A 151 -9.94 -11.64 -30.11
C ALA A 151 -11.09 -12.12 -29.20
N ASP A 152 -11.56 -13.34 -29.40
CA ASP A 152 -12.61 -13.95 -28.55
C ASP A 152 -12.14 -14.16 -27.09
N LEU A 153 -10.85 -14.43 -26.91
CA LEU A 153 -10.26 -14.65 -25.59
C LEU A 153 -10.10 -13.32 -24.81
N ILE A 154 -9.86 -12.21 -25.51
CA ILE A 154 -9.65 -10.88 -24.89
C ILE A 154 -10.83 -10.47 -24.01
N LYS A 155 -12.06 -10.84 -24.37
CA LYS A 155 -13.26 -10.62 -23.56
C LYS A 155 -13.14 -11.23 -22.14
N ASN A 156 -12.47 -12.36 -22.03
CA ASN A 156 -12.37 -13.13 -20.80
C ASN A 156 -11.08 -12.85 -20.01
N LEU A 157 -10.24 -11.94 -20.49
CA LEU A 157 -8.97 -11.57 -19.84
C LEU A 157 -9.04 -10.22 -19.12
N ALA A 158 -10.12 -9.45 -19.30
CA ALA A 158 -10.36 -8.19 -18.62
C ALA A 158 -11.55 -8.31 -17.67
N HIS A 159 -11.38 -7.84 -16.44
CA HIS A 159 -12.43 -7.86 -15.43
C HIS A 159 -12.47 -6.55 -14.64
N VAL A 160 -13.58 -6.31 -13.97
CA VAL A 160 -13.75 -5.24 -13.01
C VAL A 160 -13.70 -5.83 -11.62
N ARG A 161 -12.93 -5.20 -10.74
CA ARG A 161 -12.83 -5.58 -9.35
C ARG A 161 -13.54 -4.54 -8.50
N VAL A 162 -14.58 -4.97 -7.81
CA VAL A 162 -15.42 -4.16 -6.90
C VAL A 162 -14.93 -4.37 -5.48
N GLN A 163 -14.61 -3.30 -4.78
CA GLN A 163 -13.99 -3.30 -3.46
C GLN A 163 -14.67 -2.27 -2.55
N GLU A 164 -15.63 -2.69 -1.74
CA GLU A 164 -16.15 -1.87 -0.64
C GLU A 164 -15.53 -2.33 0.70
N HIS A 165 -14.47 -1.64 1.15
CA HIS A 165 -13.90 -1.82 2.50
C HIS A 165 -13.78 -0.50 3.27
N THR A 166 -13.98 -0.57 4.59
CA THR A 166 -13.83 0.56 5.52
C THR A 166 -12.41 1.10 5.55
N GLU A 167 -11.39 0.22 5.54
CA GLU A 167 -9.97 0.64 5.52
C GLU A 167 -9.54 1.24 4.19
N ILE A 168 -10.06 0.71 3.07
CA ILE A 168 -9.72 1.17 1.71
C ILE A 168 -10.34 2.54 1.42
N LYS A 169 -11.52 2.84 1.99
CA LYS A 169 -12.13 4.19 1.94
C LYS A 169 -11.19 5.27 2.49
N ASN A 170 -10.43 4.95 3.54
CA ASN A 170 -9.47 5.88 4.14
C ASN A 170 -8.19 6.06 3.29
N LEU A 171 -7.90 5.13 2.38
CA LEU A 171 -6.73 5.13 1.49
C LEU A 171 -6.98 5.84 0.14
N ASN A 172 -8.14 6.47 -0.05
CA ASN A 172 -8.55 7.13 -1.30
C ASN A 172 -8.39 6.24 -2.55
N LEU A 173 -8.54 4.93 -2.37
CA LEU A 173 -8.53 3.97 -3.47
C LEU A 173 -9.93 3.92 -4.10
N PRO A 174 -10.03 3.83 -5.44
CA PRO A 174 -11.31 3.75 -6.12
C PRO A 174 -12.06 2.48 -5.73
N LYS A 175 -13.39 2.61 -5.55
CA LYS A 175 -14.28 1.49 -5.21
C LYS A 175 -14.26 0.39 -6.27
N GLU A 176 -14.10 0.77 -7.52
CA GLU A 176 -14.06 -0.13 -8.66
C GLU A 176 -12.78 0.12 -9.44
N THR A 177 -12.12 -0.96 -9.82
CA THR A 177 -10.86 -0.95 -10.57
C THR A 177 -10.96 -1.94 -11.71
N SER A 178 -10.15 -1.78 -12.75
CA SER A 178 -10.06 -2.79 -13.83
C SER A 178 -8.79 -3.60 -13.70
N ILE A 179 -8.83 -4.86 -14.12
CA ILE A 179 -7.70 -5.77 -14.14
C ILE A 179 -7.60 -6.45 -15.51
N LEU A 180 -6.39 -6.52 -16.06
CA LEU A 180 -6.07 -7.32 -17.25
C LEU A 180 -5.17 -8.47 -16.85
N VAL A 181 -5.47 -9.66 -17.36
CA VAL A 181 -4.73 -10.90 -17.10
C VAL A 181 -4.10 -11.38 -18.41
N SER A 182 -2.88 -11.90 -18.33
CA SER A 182 -2.22 -12.50 -19.48
C SER A 182 -2.80 -13.87 -19.78
N HIS A 183 -2.89 -14.22 -21.07
CA HIS A 183 -3.30 -15.56 -21.49
C HIS A 183 -2.20 -16.63 -21.30
N ARG A 184 -0.94 -16.23 -21.06
CA ARG A 184 0.20 -17.15 -20.89
C ARG A 184 0.66 -17.19 -19.44
N MET A 185 1.01 -18.38 -19.01
CA MET A 185 1.59 -18.64 -17.71
C MET A 185 3.10 -18.39 -17.72
N VAL A 186 3.62 -17.95 -16.57
CA VAL A 186 5.06 -17.79 -16.34
C VAL A 186 5.72 -19.15 -16.12
N GLU A 187 6.83 -19.39 -16.80
CA GLU A 187 7.68 -20.56 -16.62
C GLU A 187 8.83 -20.27 -15.62
N PRO A 188 9.39 -21.31 -14.97
CA PRO A 188 10.57 -21.14 -14.12
C PRO A 188 11.82 -20.72 -14.91
N ASN A 189 12.79 -20.12 -14.22
CA ASN A 189 14.13 -19.76 -14.71
C ASN A 189 14.12 -18.99 -16.05
N THR A 190 13.19 -18.05 -16.19
CA THR A 190 12.96 -17.33 -17.44
C THR A 190 12.71 -15.84 -17.17
N LYS A 191 13.36 -14.98 -17.96
CA LYS A 191 13.13 -13.54 -17.96
C LYS A 191 12.07 -13.16 -18.97
N TYR A 192 11.13 -12.32 -18.52
CA TYR A 192 9.93 -11.94 -19.27
C TYR A 192 9.81 -10.43 -19.42
N ARG A 193 9.15 -10.03 -20.51
CA ARG A 193 8.59 -8.69 -20.70
C ARG A 193 7.11 -8.78 -20.97
N ALA A 194 6.35 -7.95 -20.27
CA ALA A 194 4.90 -7.88 -20.39
C ALA A 194 4.49 -6.54 -20.99
N PHE A 195 3.56 -6.58 -21.93
CA PHE A 195 3.12 -5.44 -22.73
C PHE A 195 1.60 -5.30 -22.67
N VAL A 196 1.11 -4.14 -22.26
CA VAL A 196 -0.29 -3.76 -22.43
C VAL A 196 -0.42 -3.17 -23.82
N CYS A 197 -1.22 -3.82 -24.66
CA CYS A 197 -1.34 -3.45 -26.07
C CYS A 197 -2.79 -3.44 -26.54
N TYR A 198 -3.02 -2.77 -27.65
CA TYR A 198 -4.22 -2.95 -28.47
C TYR A 198 -3.83 -3.28 -29.91
N TYR A 199 -4.72 -3.98 -30.63
CA TYR A 199 -4.51 -4.35 -32.02
C TYR A 199 -4.62 -3.14 -32.95
N ALA A 200 -3.64 -2.98 -33.85
CA ALA A 200 -3.65 -1.94 -34.85
C ALA A 200 -3.42 -2.53 -36.24
N LYS A 201 -4.09 -1.99 -37.27
CA LYS A 201 -3.85 -2.35 -38.66
C LYS A 201 -2.97 -1.30 -39.31
N GLU A 202 -1.90 -1.73 -39.96
CA GLU A 202 -1.08 -0.87 -40.81
C GLU A 202 -1.85 -0.52 -42.09
N MET A 203 -2.07 0.77 -42.32
CA MET A 203 -2.50 1.35 -43.60
C MET A 203 -1.29 2.01 -44.26
N THR A 204 -1.45 2.53 -45.49
CA THR A 204 -0.33 3.05 -46.31
C THR A 204 0.62 4.01 -45.58
N ASP A 205 0.11 4.87 -44.69
CA ASP A 205 0.92 5.83 -43.90
C ASP A 205 0.43 6.01 -42.44
N LYS A 206 -0.52 5.19 -41.97
CA LYS A 206 -1.11 5.33 -40.63
C LYS A 206 -1.49 3.98 -40.04
N TYR A 207 -1.56 3.91 -38.72
CA TYR A 207 -2.08 2.77 -37.97
C TYR A 207 -3.49 3.07 -37.49
N LYS A 208 -4.43 2.21 -37.85
CA LYS A 208 -5.82 2.27 -37.39
C LYS A 208 -6.03 1.30 -36.24
N MET A 209 -6.57 1.78 -35.12
CA MET A 209 -7.01 0.90 -34.03
C MET A 209 -8.07 -0.07 -34.55
N ILE A 210 -7.87 -1.36 -34.32
CA ILE A 210 -8.83 -2.38 -34.73
C ILE A 210 -9.94 -2.45 -33.69
N THR A 211 -11.16 -2.34 -34.20
CA THR A 211 -12.39 -2.38 -33.43
C THR A 211 -13.25 -3.58 -33.81
N ASP A 212 -12.70 -4.59 -34.48
CA ASP A 212 -13.40 -5.82 -34.87
C ASP A 212 -12.66 -7.05 -34.32
N THR A 213 -13.40 -8.08 -33.90
CA THR A 213 -12.85 -9.33 -33.36
C THR A 213 -12.46 -10.34 -34.44
N VAL A 214 -12.81 -10.11 -35.71
CA VAL A 214 -12.51 -11.06 -36.79
C VAL A 214 -11.06 -10.94 -37.29
N THR A 215 -10.49 -9.73 -37.30
CA THR A 215 -9.15 -9.48 -37.86
C THR A 215 -8.07 -9.64 -36.80
N HIS A 216 -7.12 -10.56 -37.04
CA HIS A 216 -5.90 -10.73 -36.23
C HIS A 216 -4.73 -10.05 -36.95
N PRO A 217 -4.47 -8.75 -36.72
CA PRO A 217 -3.38 -8.06 -37.40
C PRO A 217 -2.04 -8.54 -36.86
N ASN A 218 -1.01 -8.33 -37.66
CA ASN A 218 0.38 -8.61 -37.30
C ASN A 218 1.03 -7.46 -36.52
N SER A 219 0.26 -6.47 -36.05
CA SER A 219 0.80 -5.31 -35.34
C SER A 219 -0.05 -4.87 -34.15
N CYS A 220 0.65 -4.45 -33.10
CA CYS A 220 0.07 -4.03 -31.82
C CYS A 220 0.77 -2.75 -31.33
N VAL A 221 -0.01 -1.81 -30.82
CA VAL A 221 0.52 -0.59 -30.19
C VAL A 221 0.72 -0.85 -28.70
N ILE A 222 1.89 -0.50 -28.14
CA ILE A 222 2.21 -0.63 -26.73
C ILE A 222 1.77 0.62 -25.97
N LEU A 223 0.96 0.43 -24.93
CA LEU A 223 0.53 1.48 -24.00
C LEU A 223 1.27 1.48 -22.67
N ASN A 224 1.77 0.32 -22.24
CA ASN A 224 2.55 0.15 -21.02
C ASN A 224 3.42 -1.11 -21.13
N GLU A 225 4.59 -1.10 -20.51
CA GLU A 225 5.49 -2.26 -20.48
C GLU A 225 6.21 -2.37 -19.13
N TRP A 226 6.55 -3.60 -18.75
CA TRP A 226 7.47 -3.87 -17.65
C TRP A 226 8.18 -5.22 -17.85
N SER A 227 9.31 -5.41 -17.17
CA SER A 227 10.03 -6.68 -17.16
C SER A 227 10.08 -7.30 -15.77
N PHE A 228 10.31 -8.60 -15.70
CA PHE A 228 10.52 -9.35 -14.46
C PHE A 228 11.23 -10.67 -14.77
N GLU A 229 11.79 -11.30 -13.74
CA GLU A 229 12.48 -12.58 -13.83
C GLU A 229 11.83 -13.61 -12.92
N SER A 230 11.49 -14.75 -13.51
CA SER A 230 10.95 -15.90 -12.78
C SER A 230 12.08 -16.87 -12.48
N ILE A 231 12.22 -17.23 -11.21
CA ILE A 231 13.14 -18.28 -10.76
C ILE A 231 12.37 -19.58 -10.46
N GLY A 232 13.08 -20.70 -10.55
CA GLY A 232 12.51 -22.04 -10.38
C GLY A 232 11.91 -22.30 -9.00
N ALA A 233 10.87 -23.13 -8.97
CA ALA A 233 10.21 -23.56 -7.73
C ALA A 233 11.05 -24.55 -6.90
N ASP A 234 12.06 -25.17 -7.52
CA ASP A 234 12.98 -26.12 -6.91
C ASP A 234 14.29 -25.48 -6.44
N LEU A 235 14.28 -24.16 -6.24
CA LEU A 235 15.33 -23.48 -5.52
C LEU A 235 15.01 -23.54 -4.04
N TYR A 236 16.03 -23.79 -3.24
CA TYR A 236 15.92 -23.92 -1.81
C TYR A 236 16.91 -22.96 -1.16
N GLN A 237 16.65 -22.59 0.08
CA GLN A 237 17.54 -21.79 0.90
C GLN A 237 17.40 -22.21 2.36
N ILE A 238 18.52 -22.39 3.06
CA ILE A 238 18.52 -22.51 4.51
C ILE A 238 18.29 -21.11 5.07
N ASP A 239 17.05 -20.85 5.48
CA ASP A 239 16.64 -19.64 6.19
C ASP A 239 16.36 -20.02 7.64
N LYS A 240 17.24 -19.56 8.53
CA LYS A 240 17.19 -19.92 9.95
C LYS A 240 15.90 -19.43 10.62
N ASP A 241 15.34 -18.31 10.20
CA ASP A 241 14.10 -17.77 10.76
C ASP A 241 12.86 -18.54 10.32
N LYS A 242 12.81 -18.97 9.05
CA LYS A 242 11.76 -19.89 8.58
C LYS A 242 11.82 -21.22 9.32
N LEU A 243 13.02 -21.77 9.48
CA LEU A 243 13.24 -23.08 10.10
C LEU A 243 12.92 -23.11 11.60
N LYS A 244 13.01 -21.98 12.33
CA LYS A 244 12.63 -21.90 13.77
C LYS A 244 11.23 -22.42 14.06
N ASN A 245 10.32 -22.29 13.08
CA ASN A 245 8.94 -22.71 13.22
C ASN A 245 8.73 -24.23 13.02
N HIS A 246 9.75 -24.96 12.59
CA HIS A 246 9.67 -26.40 12.38
C HIS A 246 9.75 -27.16 13.73
N PRO A 247 8.91 -28.19 13.99
CA PRO A 247 8.88 -28.90 15.28
C PRO A 247 10.21 -29.53 15.69
N ALA A 248 11.00 -30.00 14.72
CA ALA A 248 12.31 -30.61 14.94
C ALA A 248 13.48 -29.60 14.94
N TYR A 249 13.23 -28.29 14.93
CA TYR A 249 14.29 -27.26 14.80
C TYR A 249 15.42 -27.42 15.84
N ASN A 250 15.07 -27.75 17.09
CA ASN A 250 16.05 -27.95 18.16
C ASN A 250 17.03 -29.09 17.90
N ILE A 251 16.70 -30.04 17.01
CA ILE A 251 17.54 -31.19 16.67
C ILE A 251 18.66 -30.76 15.70
N PHE A 252 18.41 -29.80 14.82
CA PHE A 252 19.35 -29.40 13.76
C PHE A 252 19.86 -27.94 13.84
N ASN A 253 19.46 -27.16 14.86
CA ASN A 253 19.78 -25.73 15.00
C ASN A 253 21.24 -25.41 15.39
N GLU A 254 21.96 -26.31 16.09
CA GLU A 254 23.33 -26.02 16.54
C GLU A 254 24.21 -25.56 15.36
N ASN A 255 24.81 -24.37 15.41
CA ASN A 255 25.67 -23.83 14.35
C ASN A 255 25.06 -23.75 12.92
N LEU A 256 23.73 -23.74 12.77
CA LEU A 256 23.08 -23.53 11.47
C LEU A 256 23.39 -22.11 10.96
N LYS A 257 23.90 -21.98 9.73
CA LYS A 257 24.13 -20.72 9.02
C LYS A 257 23.18 -20.62 7.82
N ASP A 258 22.80 -19.41 7.48
CA ASP A 258 22.02 -19.17 6.27
C ASP A 258 22.86 -19.52 5.03
N SER A 259 22.20 -20.06 4.01
CA SER A 259 22.84 -20.45 2.74
C SER A 259 22.53 -19.46 1.62
N GLU A 260 23.32 -19.55 0.54
CA GLU A 260 22.91 -19.00 -0.76
C GLU A 260 21.72 -19.80 -1.31
N ILE A 261 21.06 -19.24 -2.32
CA ILE A 261 19.91 -19.84 -2.99
C ILE A 261 20.44 -20.84 -4.00
N ASP A 262 20.17 -22.11 -3.77
CA ASP A 262 20.79 -23.21 -4.52
C ASP A 262 19.79 -24.34 -4.80
N THR A 263 20.21 -25.30 -5.62
CA THR A 263 19.44 -26.53 -5.84
C THR A 263 19.44 -27.40 -4.58
N LEU A 264 18.43 -28.27 -4.43
CA LEU A 264 18.35 -29.17 -3.27
C LEU A 264 19.59 -30.06 -3.12
N GLU A 265 20.21 -30.47 -4.23
CA GLU A 265 21.42 -31.28 -4.23
C GLU A 265 22.66 -30.51 -3.76
N GLU A 266 22.74 -29.22 -4.05
CA GLU A 266 23.79 -28.33 -3.51
C GLU A 266 23.56 -28.05 -2.03
N ILE A 267 22.32 -27.82 -1.60
CA ILE A 267 22.01 -27.71 -0.17
C ILE A 267 22.41 -28.96 0.58
N LYS A 268 22.11 -30.16 0.07
CA LYS A 268 22.51 -31.42 0.70
C LYS A 268 24.03 -31.55 0.88
N LYS A 269 24.85 -30.93 0.03
CA LYS A 269 26.33 -30.96 0.16
C LYS A 269 26.82 -30.13 1.35
N HIS A 270 26.11 -29.05 1.67
CA HIS A 270 26.49 -28.13 2.75
C HIS A 270 25.63 -28.28 4.02
N ALA A 271 24.53 -29.03 3.93
CA ALA A 271 23.61 -29.33 5.03
C ALA A 271 24.17 -30.38 6.00
N LYS A 272 23.64 -30.36 7.22
CA LYS A 272 24.00 -31.31 8.28
C LYS A 272 23.34 -32.68 8.09
N PRO A 273 23.91 -33.77 8.67
CA PRO A 273 23.36 -35.12 8.54
C PRO A 273 21.90 -35.25 8.99
N GLU A 274 21.50 -34.55 10.06
CA GLU A 274 20.13 -34.57 10.59
C GLU A 274 19.15 -33.90 9.62
N LEU A 275 19.56 -32.77 9.03
CA LEU A 275 18.75 -32.06 8.03
C LEU A 275 18.66 -32.87 6.72
N ILE A 276 19.74 -33.54 6.32
CA ILE A 276 19.76 -34.44 5.15
C ILE A 276 18.79 -35.61 5.36
N SER A 277 18.74 -36.20 6.56
CA SER A 277 17.80 -37.28 6.88
C SER A 277 16.35 -36.81 6.75
N LEU A 278 16.02 -35.64 7.33
CA LEU A 278 14.67 -35.06 7.24
C LEU A 278 14.29 -34.76 5.78
N ILE A 279 15.22 -34.19 5.00
CA ILE A 279 15.01 -33.94 3.56
C ILE A 279 14.73 -35.26 2.84
N GLY A 280 15.50 -36.31 3.11
CA GLY A 280 15.34 -37.63 2.50
C GLY A 280 13.97 -38.26 2.81
N GLU A 281 13.56 -38.23 4.07
CA GLU A 281 12.23 -38.70 4.51
C GLU A 281 11.10 -37.94 3.80
N ASN A 282 11.22 -36.62 3.69
CA ASN A 282 10.18 -35.80 3.04
C ASN A 282 10.14 -36.01 1.52
N GLN A 283 11.30 -36.19 0.87
CA GLN A 283 11.35 -36.55 -0.56
C GLN A 283 10.70 -37.91 -0.83
N ALA A 284 10.92 -38.90 0.03
CA ALA A 284 10.29 -40.21 -0.09
C ALA A 284 8.77 -40.09 0.06
N TYR A 285 8.30 -39.32 1.05
CA TYR A 285 6.88 -39.04 1.25
C TYR A 285 6.24 -38.33 0.05
N LEU A 286 6.87 -37.29 -0.51
CA LEU A 286 6.33 -36.57 -1.66
C LEU A 286 6.21 -37.47 -2.90
N LYS A 287 7.18 -38.36 -3.14
CA LYS A 287 7.09 -39.36 -4.21
C LYS A 287 5.92 -40.32 -4.01
N GLU A 288 5.76 -40.86 -2.80
CA GLU A 288 4.64 -41.75 -2.45
C GLU A 288 3.30 -41.01 -2.61
N ARG A 289 3.23 -39.74 -2.20
CA ARG A 289 2.05 -38.89 -2.33
C ARG A 289 1.66 -38.66 -3.79
N ASP A 290 2.61 -38.40 -4.67
CA ASP A 290 2.34 -38.23 -6.11
C ASP A 290 1.82 -39.53 -6.73
N GLU A 291 2.39 -40.69 -6.38
CA GLU A 291 1.89 -42.00 -6.79
C GLU A 291 0.46 -42.27 -6.28
N ASN A 292 0.17 -41.90 -5.03
CA ASN A 292 -1.17 -42.00 -4.43
C ASN A 292 -2.18 -41.10 -5.14
N TRP A 293 -1.78 -39.88 -5.53
CA TRP A 293 -2.63 -38.95 -6.28
C TRP A 293 -2.96 -39.47 -7.69
N GLU A 294 -2.00 -40.06 -8.39
CA GLU A 294 -2.27 -40.65 -9.71
C GLU A 294 -3.20 -41.86 -9.64
N ASN A 295 -3.12 -42.63 -8.55
CA ASN A 295 -4.02 -43.77 -8.29
C ASN A 295 -5.37 -43.36 -7.69
N TRP A 296 -5.60 -42.08 -7.41
CA TRP A 296 -6.84 -41.59 -6.81
C TRP A 296 -7.99 -41.59 -7.81
N LYS A 297 -9.06 -42.32 -7.49
CA LYS A 297 -10.20 -42.53 -8.40
C LYS A 297 -11.03 -41.27 -8.66
N ASN A 298 -11.01 -40.28 -7.78
CA ASN A 298 -11.86 -39.09 -7.86
C ASN A 298 -11.01 -37.81 -7.96
N LYS A 299 -10.43 -37.54 -9.14
CA LYS A 299 -9.52 -36.39 -9.35
C LYS A 299 -10.15 -35.01 -9.07
N ASP A 300 -11.48 -34.93 -8.95
CA ASP A 300 -12.21 -33.70 -8.60
C ASP A 300 -12.33 -33.46 -7.08
N ASP A 301 -12.10 -34.48 -6.25
CA ASP A 301 -12.12 -34.37 -4.79
C ASP A 301 -10.70 -34.17 -4.20
N LEU A 302 -10.17 -32.97 -4.43
CA LEU A 302 -8.88 -32.55 -3.86
C LEU A 302 -8.93 -32.49 -2.33
N LYS A 303 -10.10 -32.11 -1.78
CA LYS A 303 -10.27 -31.84 -0.35
C LYS A 303 -10.24 -33.12 0.49
N GLY A 304 -10.94 -34.16 0.04
CA GLY A 304 -10.92 -35.48 0.68
C GLY A 304 -9.54 -36.14 0.63
N PHE A 305 -8.80 -35.94 -0.47
CA PHE A 305 -7.42 -36.40 -0.58
C PHE A 305 -6.48 -35.67 0.40
N GLU A 306 -6.59 -34.35 0.52
CA GLU A 306 -5.78 -33.56 1.45
C GLU A 306 -6.03 -33.92 2.92
N GLU A 307 -7.27 -34.20 3.31
CA GLU A 307 -7.62 -34.63 4.69
C GLU A 307 -7.00 -35.98 5.04
N GLN A 308 -6.94 -36.93 4.10
CA GLN A 308 -6.34 -38.25 4.31
C GLN A 308 -4.80 -38.19 4.42
N GLU A 309 -4.15 -37.31 3.67
CA GLU A 309 -2.69 -37.18 3.66
C GLU A 309 -2.15 -36.38 4.85
N LYS A 310 -2.95 -35.48 5.45
CA LYS A 310 -2.50 -34.57 6.51
C LYS A 310 -1.97 -35.27 7.77
N ASP A 311 -2.49 -36.47 8.07
CA ASP A 311 -2.17 -37.21 9.29
C ASP A 311 -1.13 -38.34 9.09
N LYS A 312 -0.48 -38.44 7.92
CA LYS A 312 0.53 -39.48 7.67
C LYS A 312 1.85 -39.20 8.40
N LYS A 313 2.37 -40.26 9.04
CA LYS A 313 3.54 -40.25 9.95
C LYS A 313 4.89 -39.86 9.33
N GLY A 314 4.96 -39.61 8.02
CA GLY A 314 6.18 -39.25 7.28
C GLY A 314 6.23 -37.80 6.78
N ASN A 315 5.16 -37.03 6.95
CA ASN A 315 5.13 -35.64 6.51
C ASN A 315 5.76 -34.72 7.55
N ASN A 316 7.06 -34.43 7.40
CA ASN A 316 7.76 -33.47 8.26
C ASN A 316 7.75 -32.03 7.67
N HIS A 317 7.16 -31.79 6.50
CA HIS A 317 7.11 -30.48 5.83
C HIS A 317 8.46 -29.76 5.63
N ILE A 318 9.62 -30.41 5.83
CA ILE A 318 10.93 -29.73 5.84
C ILE A 318 11.23 -29.01 4.52
N LEU A 319 10.83 -29.59 3.38
CA LEU A 319 11.02 -28.98 2.08
C LEU A 319 10.20 -27.71 1.90
N GLU A 320 9.02 -27.60 2.53
CA GLU A 320 8.21 -26.38 2.51
C GLU A 320 8.91 -25.22 3.26
N TYR A 321 9.67 -25.54 4.32
CA TYR A 321 10.46 -24.55 5.06
C TYR A 321 11.74 -24.16 4.33
N LEU A 322 12.36 -25.09 3.60
CA LEU A 322 13.57 -24.84 2.80
C LEU A 322 13.27 -24.21 1.44
N GLN A 323 12.04 -24.31 0.93
CA GLN A 323 11.70 -23.82 -0.40
C GLN A 323 11.94 -22.31 -0.50
N TYR A 324 12.83 -21.93 -1.42
CA TYR A 324 13.05 -20.53 -1.74
C TYR A 324 11.87 -20.06 -2.59
N ASN A 325 10.93 -19.39 -1.93
CA ASN A 325 9.76 -18.82 -2.57
C ASN A 325 10.10 -17.55 -3.39
N GLY A 326 11.37 -17.14 -3.45
CA GLY A 326 11.76 -15.84 -3.99
C GLY A 326 11.10 -14.69 -3.24
N LYS A 327 11.30 -13.49 -3.77
CA LYS A 327 10.58 -12.28 -3.33
C LYS A 327 9.14 -12.23 -3.86
N ASN A 328 8.38 -13.31 -3.70
CA ASN A 328 6.92 -13.26 -3.85
C ASN A 328 6.30 -12.68 -2.57
N LEU A 329 4.99 -12.38 -2.58
CA LEU A 329 4.32 -11.79 -1.40
C LEU A 329 4.59 -12.62 -0.13
N LYS A 330 4.51 -13.95 -0.22
CA LYS A 330 4.79 -14.86 0.90
C LYS A 330 6.25 -14.69 1.39
N GLY A 331 7.22 -14.66 0.48
CA GLY A 331 8.63 -14.43 0.79
C GLY A 331 8.86 -13.09 1.50
N TYR A 332 8.37 -12.00 0.93
CA TYR A 332 8.43 -10.67 1.56
C TYR A 332 7.79 -10.66 2.95
N LEU A 333 6.57 -11.22 3.09
CA LEU A 333 5.88 -11.24 4.39
C LEU A 333 6.61 -12.10 5.43
N HIS A 334 7.34 -13.15 5.02
CA HIS A 334 8.15 -13.96 5.93
C HIS A 334 9.49 -13.31 6.29
N GLU A 335 10.08 -12.55 5.38
CA GLU A 335 11.31 -11.77 5.61
C GLU A 335 11.05 -10.54 6.51
N LEU A 336 9.79 -10.10 6.64
CA LEU A 336 9.44 -9.00 7.54
C LEU A 336 9.60 -9.42 9.00
N GLU A 337 10.63 -8.87 9.63
CA GLU A 337 10.82 -9.02 11.07
C GLU A 337 9.88 -8.09 11.85
N LEU A 338 9.20 -8.68 12.85
CA LEU A 338 8.46 -7.94 13.86
C LEU A 338 9.40 -7.50 14.98
N GLN A 339 9.61 -6.20 15.11
CA GLN A 339 10.59 -5.60 16.00
C GLN A 339 9.96 -4.51 16.88
N PRO A 340 10.46 -4.26 18.10
CA PRO A 340 10.09 -3.06 18.85
C PRO A 340 10.59 -1.80 18.14
N PHE A 341 9.84 -0.70 18.23
CA PHE A 341 10.27 0.60 17.75
C PHE A 341 11.38 1.18 18.65
N LYS A 342 12.64 0.89 18.33
CA LYS A 342 13.83 1.35 19.07
C LYS A 342 14.96 1.76 18.15
N THR A 343 15.93 2.47 18.70
CA THR A 343 17.12 2.94 17.95
C THR A 343 18.34 2.13 18.34
N PHE A 344 19.20 1.82 17.35
CA PHE A 344 20.39 0.99 17.55
C PHE A 344 21.66 1.80 17.31
N LEU A 345 21.84 2.85 18.11
CA LEU A 345 23.09 3.60 18.06
C LEU A 345 24.21 2.77 18.71
N LYS A 346 25.27 2.51 17.95
CA LYS A 346 26.50 1.86 18.45
C LYS A 346 27.62 2.88 18.55
N LYS A 347 28.44 2.79 19.61
CA LYS A 347 29.60 3.66 19.77
C LYS A 347 30.75 3.12 18.92
N LYS A 348 31.26 3.92 18.00
CA LYS A 348 32.58 3.65 17.37
C LYS A 348 33.67 4.07 18.35
N VAL A 349 34.44 3.11 18.83
CA VAL A 349 35.70 3.38 19.53
C VAL A 349 36.84 3.16 18.53
N SER A 350 37.92 3.93 18.66
CA SER A 350 39.08 3.93 17.77
C SER A 350 39.51 2.51 17.35
N GLY A 351 39.25 2.14 16.09
CA GLY A 351 39.66 0.87 15.50
C GLY A 351 38.69 -0.30 15.74
N THR A 352 37.71 -0.45 14.84
CA THR A 352 36.93 -1.68 14.53
C THR A 352 35.95 -2.29 15.56
N GLU A 353 36.00 -1.97 16.85
CA GLU A 353 35.03 -2.53 17.81
C GLU A 353 33.85 -1.58 18.09
N LEU A 354 32.63 -2.10 17.88
CA LEU A 354 31.37 -1.44 18.20
C LEU A 354 30.98 -1.82 19.64
N VAL A 355 30.99 -0.85 20.56
CA VAL A 355 30.69 -1.07 21.98
C VAL A 355 29.30 -0.52 22.31
N ASP A 356 28.55 -1.24 23.15
CA ASP A 356 27.26 -0.82 23.69
C ASP A 356 27.41 0.38 24.63
N TYR A 357 26.41 1.26 24.64
CA TYR A 357 26.36 2.39 25.55
C TYR A 357 26.01 1.96 27.00
N PRO A 358 26.34 2.77 28.02
CA PRO A 358 25.89 2.55 29.41
C PRO A 358 24.38 2.31 29.53
N SER A 359 23.95 1.56 30.55
CA SER A 359 22.56 1.15 30.77
C SER A 359 21.53 2.30 30.69
N GLN A 360 21.89 3.48 31.17
CA GLN A 360 21.03 4.66 31.16
C GLN A 360 20.76 5.16 29.74
N ILE A 361 21.79 5.21 28.89
CA ILE A 361 21.65 5.59 27.49
C ILE A 361 20.91 4.49 26.72
N LYS A 362 21.19 3.22 27.02
CA LYS A 362 20.47 2.09 26.42
C LYS A 362 18.96 2.18 26.67
N ASN A 363 18.54 2.52 27.88
CA ASN A 363 17.12 2.76 28.20
C ASN A 363 16.50 3.90 27.37
N LEU A 364 17.26 4.97 27.07
CA LEU A 364 16.81 6.07 26.22
C LEU A 364 16.70 5.65 24.74
N LEU A 365 17.63 4.82 24.26
CA LEU A 365 17.58 4.27 22.90
C LEU A 365 16.43 3.25 22.75
N ASP A 366 16.16 2.47 23.79
CA ASP A 366 15.05 1.50 23.83
C ASP A 366 13.67 2.18 23.75
N ILE A 367 13.57 3.46 24.15
CA ILE A 367 12.36 4.29 24.00
C ILE A 367 12.38 5.14 22.72
N ALA A 368 13.33 4.88 21.82
CA ALA A 368 13.55 5.56 20.55
C ALA A 368 13.99 7.03 20.64
N LYS A 369 14.63 7.45 21.74
CA LYS A 369 15.28 8.77 21.80
C LYS A 369 16.58 8.77 21.02
N VAL A 370 16.84 9.87 20.32
CA VAL A 370 18.02 10.06 19.48
C VAL A 370 18.70 11.37 19.90
N PRO A 371 20.03 11.39 20.05
CA PRO A 371 20.76 12.63 20.25
C PRO A 371 20.88 13.35 18.91
N LEU A 372 20.37 14.57 18.81
CA LEU A 372 20.42 15.39 17.61
C LEU A 372 21.16 16.70 17.86
N GLU A 373 21.88 17.17 16.86
CA GLU A 373 22.49 18.51 16.88
C GLU A 373 21.39 19.57 16.67
N HIS A 374 21.30 20.50 17.61
CA HIS A 374 20.35 21.60 17.58
C HIS A 374 21.08 22.94 17.60
N GLN A 375 20.64 23.86 16.76
CA GLN A 375 21.13 25.24 16.72
C GLN A 375 20.30 26.13 17.62
N LEU A 376 20.97 26.81 18.55
CA LEU A 376 20.36 27.81 19.42
C LEU A 376 20.11 29.10 18.65
N LYS A 377 19.09 29.85 19.07
CA LYS A 377 18.80 31.20 18.54
C LYS A 377 19.99 32.16 18.65
N ALA A 378 20.86 31.96 19.63
CA ALA A 378 22.09 32.73 19.83
C ALA A 378 23.27 32.29 18.93
N GLY A 379 23.06 31.36 17.99
CA GLY A 379 24.08 30.84 17.06
C GLY A 379 24.95 29.72 17.61
N GLY A 380 24.81 29.35 18.89
CA GLY A 380 25.50 28.20 19.49
C GLY A 380 24.94 26.85 19.00
N LYS A 381 25.78 25.81 19.00
CA LYS A 381 25.38 24.43 18.71
C LYS A 381 25.37 23.63 20.01
N MET A 382 24.31 22.85 20.24
CA MET A 382 24.22 21.89 21.33
C MET A 382 23.70 20.55 20.81
N VAL A 383 23.90 19.49 21.59
CA VAL A 383 23.25 18.20 21.34
C VAL A 383 22.17 18.01 22.38
N SER A 384 20.97 17.65 21.94
CA SER A 384 19.82 17.38 22.81
C SER A 384 19.14 16.08 22.42
N TRP A 385 18.44 15.48 23.37
CA TRP A 385 17.60 14.31 23.11
C TRP A 385 16.31 14.75 22.42
N TYR A 386 15.92 13.97 21.41
CA TYR A 386 14.65 14.12 20.73
C TYR A 386 14.00 12.76 20.48
N GLN A 387 12.69 12.72 20.64
CA GLN A 387 11.82 11.59 20.29
C GLN A 387 10.69 12.08 19.40
N GLY A 388 10.29 11.24 18.44
CA GLY A 388 9.01 11.42 17.74
C GLY A 388 7.81 11.07 18.64
N PRO A 389 6.58 11.07 18.09
CA PRO A 389 5.37 10.68 18.81
C PRO A 389 5.33 9.20 19.19
N PHE A 390 6.22 8.37 18.64
CA PHE A 390 6.23 6.93 18.83
C PHE A 390 7.25 6.53 19.90
N THR A 391 6.86 5.61 20.77
CA THR A 391 7.69 5.04 21.84
C THR A 391 7.48 3.54 21.96
N ASN A 392 8.45 2.82 22.49
CA ASN A 392 8.34 1.40 22.79
C ASN A 392 8.12 1.12 24.30
N GLY A 393 8.10 2.17 25.14
CA GLY A 393 7.96 2.04 26.59
C GLY A 393 6.61 2.48 27.15
N LYS A 394 6.29 2.04 28.37
CA LYS A 394 5.20 2.59 29.19
C LYS A 394 5.62 3.91 29.87
N ILE A 395 6.26 4.83 29.14
CA ILE A 395 6.62 6.12 29.71
C ILE A 395 5.37 6.99 29.70
N LEU A 396 4.86 7.29 30.89
CA LEU A 396 3.76 8.22 31.14
C LEU A 396 4.34 9.52 31.67
N PHE A 397 5.08 10.26 30.85
CA PHE A 397 5.34 11.65 31.18
C PHE A 397 3.99 12.37 31.12
N ASP A 398 3.53 12.93 32.24
CA ASP A 398 2.27 13.69 32.29
C ASP A 398 2.58 15.19 32.14
N ILE A 399 2.46 15.69 30.90
CA ILE A 399 2.69 17.10 30.60
C ILE A 399 1.70 18.01 31.32
N LEU A 400 0.45 17.58 31.53
CA LEU A 400 -0.56 18.40 32.21
C LEU A 400 -0.27 18.49 33.70
N GLY A 401 0.10 17.37 34.32
CA GLY A 401 0.56 17.33 35.71
C GLY A 401 1.77 18.24 35.96
N GLU A 402 2.74 18.25 35.05
CA GLU A 402 3.92 19.10 35.16
C GLU A 402 3.59 20.59 34.99
N LEU A 403 2.75 20.94 34.02
CA LEU A 403 2.29 22.33 33.84
C LEU A 403 1.50 22.84 35.04
N ASN A 404 0.65 21.99 35.63
CA ASN A 404 -0.08 22.29 36.85
C ASN A 404 0.86 22.50 38.05
N ARG A 405 1.90 21.67 38.20
CA ARG A 405 2.95 21.85 39.23
C ARG A 405 3.69 23.18 39.09
N LYS A 406 3.95 23.61 37.85
CA LYS A 406 4.56 24.92 37.55
C LYS A 406 3.59 26.10 37.71
N GLY A 407 2.32 25.85 38.05
CA GLY A 407 1.29 26.88 38.24
C GLY A 407 0.83 27.55 36.94
N ILE A 408 1.06 26.91 35.79
CA ILE A 408 0.74 27.46 34.48
C ILE A 408 -0.75 27.24 34.19
N LYS A 409 -1.52 28.34 34.08
CA LYS A 409 -2.98 28.30 33.86
C LYS A 409 -3.40 28.45 32.40
N ASP A 410 -2.47 28.90 31.55
CA ASP A 410 -2.70 29.15 30.13
C ASP A 410 -1.94 28.14 29.28
N VAL A 411 -2.39 27.93 28.04
CA VAL A 411 -1.65 27.16 27.04
C VAL A 411 -0.26 27.79 26.86
N PRO A 412 0.85 27.01 26.94
CA PRO A 412 2.19 27.53 26.81
C PRO A 412 2.36 28.38 25.55
N ASN A 413 2.75 29.65 25.73
CA ASN A 413 2.96 30.60 24.63
C ASN A 413 4.40 30.57 24.08
N HIS A 414 5.28 29.81 24.72
CA HIS A 414 6.66 29.61 24.30
C HIS A 414 7.09 28.15 24.50
N GLN A 415 8.06 27.69 23.73
CA GLN A 415 8.60 26.34 23.83
C GLN A 415 9.32 26.06 25.16
N ASP A 416 9.87 27.09 25.82
CA ASP A 416 10.81 26.91 26.93
C ASP A 416 10.14 26.30 28.18
N TYR A 417 8.81 26.41 28.28
CA TYR A 417 8.02 25.77 29.33
C TYR A 417 8.12 24.23 29.28
N LEU A 418 8.45 23.68 28.11
CA LEU A 418 8.46 22.25 27.81
C LEU A 418 9.87 21.67 27.65
N ASN A 419 10.92 22.48 27.89
CA ASN A 419 12.29 21.98 27.93
C ASN A 419 12.47 21.11 29.18
N LEU A 420 12.92 19.87 28.99
CA LEU A 420 13.24 18.95 30.06
C LEU A 420 14.75 18.79 30.17
N PHE A 421 15.25 18.52 31.38
CA PHE A 421 16.66 18.22 31.62
C PHE A 421 16.78 16.79 32.15
N ASN A 422 17.61 15.98 31.51
CA ASN A 422 17.84 14.61 31.93
C ASN A 422 19.11 14.55 32.79
N GLU A 423 18.92 14.35 34.10
CA GLU A 423 20.01 14.30 35.07
C GLU A 423 20.98 13.13 34.84
N ASP A 424 20.51 11.99 34.33
CA ASP A 424 21.33 10.80 34.09
C ASP A 424 22.35 11.00 32.96
N THR A 425 21.98 11.81 31.95
CA THR A 425 22.84 12.08 30.78
C THR A 425 23.48 13.46 30.82
N GLY A 426 23.02 14.36 31.69
CA GLY A 426 23.44 15.76 31.73
C GLY A 426 23.03 16.56 30.48
N MET A 427 22.09 16.06 29.68
CA MET A 427 21.65 16.67 28.42
C MET A 427 20.20 17.14 28.51
N TYR A 428 19.87 18.16 27.74
CA TYR A 428 18.48 18.59 27.56
C TYR A 428 17.71 17.58 26.71
N ASP A 429 16.45 17.38 27.07
CA ASP A 429 15.44 16.69 26.27
C ASP A 429 14.46 17.72 25.72
N MET A 430 14.48 17.87 24.40
CA MET A 430 13.70 18.86 23.67
C MET A 430 12.48 18.25 22.99
N THR A 431 12.14 16.98 23.27
CA THR A 431 11.03 16.24 22.66
C THR A 431 9.73 17.05 22.61
N TYR A 432 9.25 17.53 23.76
CA TYR A 432 7.99 18.28 23.85
C TYR A 432 8.10 19.72 23.33
N SER A 433 9.26 20.35 23.51
CA SER A 433 9.53 21.69 22.96
C SER A 433 9.51 21.70 21.44
N VAL A 434 10.10 20.70 20.82
CA VAL A 434 10.12 20.51 19.36
C VAL A 434 8.72 20.19 18.85
N ALA A 435 7.97 19.32 19.54
CA ALA A 435 6.56 19.06 19.20
C ALA A 435 5.73 20.36 19.22
N TRP A 436 5.88 21.18 20.25
CA TRP A 436 5.22 22.50 20.34
C TRP A 436 5.65 23.44 19.22
N GLN A 437 6.95 23.53 18.92
CA GLN A 437 7.43 24.36 17.81
C GLN A 437 6.85 23.91 16.48
N LEU A 438 6.82 22.60 16.24
CA LEU A 438 6.29 22.02 15.01
C LEU A 438 4.81 22.36 14.85
N GLY A 439 3.99 22.21 15.90
CA GLY A 439 2.58 22.58 15.86
C GLY A 439 2.38 24.04 15.48
N ARG A 440 3.19 24.93 16.04
CA ARG A 440 3.17 26.37 15.71
C ARG A 440 3.60 26.64 14.27
N LEU A 441 4.62 25.94 13.75
CA LEU A 441 5.07 26.12 12.37
C LEU A 441 4.05 25.61 11.36
N MET A 442 3.42 24.46 11.63
CA MET A 442 2.41 23.87 10.74
C MET A 442 1.22 24.82 10.56
N ILE A 443 0.67 25.35 11.66
CA ILE A 443 -0.48 26.29 11.59
C ILE A 443 -0.11 27.62 10.93
N MET A 444 1.13 28.10 11.12
CA MET A 444 1.62 29.34 10.50
C MET A 444 1.77 29.21 8.98
N ASN A 445 1.93 27.99 8.46
CA ASN A 445 2.03 27.75 7.02
C ASN A 445 0.67 27.90 6.31
N ASP A 446 -0.45 27.71 7.01
CA ASP A 446 -1.79 27.89 6.44
C ASP A 446 -2.45 29.18 6.95
N ASN A 447 -2.33 30.24 6.14
CA ASN A 447 -2.89 31.56 6.46
C ASN A 447 -4.41 31.54 6.68
N LYS A 448 -5.16 30.68 5.98
CA LYS A 448 -6.63 30.63 6.10
C LYS A 448 -7.01 30.02 7.44
N VAL A 449 -6.41 28.88 7.78
CA VAL A 449 -6.67 28.20 9.07
C VAL A 449 -6.20 29.06 10.24
N LEU A 450 -5.06 29.75 10.11
CA LEU A 450 -4.55 30.67 11.14
C LEU A 450 -5.49 31.85 11.42
N GLN A 451 -6.12 32.43 10.38
CA GLN A 451 -7.09 33.51 10.56
C GLN A 451 -8.33 33.04 11.33
N GLU A 452 -8.86 31.86 10.98
CA GLU A 452 -9.98 31.24 11.68
C GLU A 452 -9.64 30.93 13.14
N LEU A 453 -8.44 30.40 13.42
CA LEU A 453 -7.95 30.17 14.78
C LEU A 453 -7.91 31.46 15.59
N LYS A 454 -7.33 32.54 15.04
CA LYS A 454 -7.24 33.84 15.73
C LYS A 454 -8.62 34.41 16.02
N LYS A 455 -9.51 34.40 15.03
CA LYS A 455 -10.89 34.87 15.16
C LYS A 455 -11.63 34.13 16.28
N TRP A 456 -11.59 32.80 16.25
CA TRP A 456 -12.21 31.96 17.28
C TRP A 456 -11.66 32.23 18.69
N LYS A 457 -10.35 32.45 18.83
CA LYS A 457 -9.74 32.80 20.13
C LYS A 457 -10.18 34.17 20.64
N TYR A 458 -10.29 35.17 19.77
CA TYR A 458 -10.88 36.47 20.14
C TYR A 458 -12.34 36.34 20.58
N GLU A 459 -13.13 35.50 19.90
CA GLU A 459 -14.52 35.24 20.30
C GLU A 459 -14.60 34.59 21.69
N ILE A 460 -13.68 33.68 22.03
CA ILE A 460 -13.56 33.11 23.38
C ILE A 460 -13.20 34.16 24.41
N GLU A 461 -12.20 34.99 24.14
CA GLU A 461 -11.77 36.05 25.05
C GLU A 461 -12.92 37.03 25.33
N ILE A 462 -13.62 37.48 24.29
CA ILE A 462 -14.80 38.35 24.42
C ILE A 462 -15.91 37.64 25.18
N TYR A 463 -16.18 36.36 24.89
CA TYR A 463 -17.18 35.57 25.61
C TYR A 463 -16.88 35.47 27.11
N ASN A 464 -15.62 35.22 27.45
CA ASN A 464 -15.15 35.12 28.82
C ASN A 464 -15.26 36.47 29.55
N LEU A 465 -14.86 37.58 28.92
CA LEU A 465 -14.99 38.92 29.48
C LEU A 465 -16.45 39.30 29.72
N VAL A 466 -17.35 38.99 28.77
CA VAL A 466 -18.80 39.22 28.93
C VAL A 466 -19.35 38.38 30.08
N LYS A 467 -18.92 37.12 30.22
CA LYS A 467 -19.34 36.26 31.32
C LYS A 467 -18.88 36.81 32.67
N GLU A 468 -17.61 37.20 32.78
CA GLU A 468 -17.05 37.81 33.99
C GLU A 468 -17.76 39.13 34.35
N GLN A 469 -18.13 39.95 33.36
CA GLN A 469 -18.93 41.16 33.58
C GLN A 469 -20.35 40.83 34.09
N ASN A 470 -21.01 39.83 33.51
CA ASN A 470 -22.37 39.46 33.90
C ASN A 470 -22.42 38.83 35.31
N GLU A 471 -21.30 38.31 35.82
CA GLU A 471 -21.17 37.88 37.22
C GLU A 471 -21.12 39.08 38.19
N LEU A 472 -20.80 40.28 37.71
CA LEU A 472 -20.82 41.52 38.50
C LEU A 472 -22.24 42.13 38.49
N ASN A 473 -23.00 41.84 39.55
CA ASN A 473 -24.43 42.16 39.74
C ASN A 473 -24.89 43.64 39.51
N HIS A 474 -23.97 44.58 39.32
CA HIS A 474 -24.27 46.02 39.19
C HIS A 474 -24.16 46.55 37.75
N LEU A 475 -23.83 45.69 36.77
CA LEU A 475 -23.74 46.05 35.35
C LEU A 475 -24.87 45.43 34.52
N PRO A 476 -25.26 46.05 33.38
CA PRO A 476 -26.24 45.45 32.48
C PRO A 476 -25.74 44.13 31.90
N ASN A 477 -26.61 43.12 31.89
CA ASN A 477 -26.30 41.81 31.30
C ASN A 477 -26.12 41.92 29.78
N LEU A 478 -24.92 41.63 29.29
CA LEU A 478 -24.61 41.56 27.87
C LEU A 478 -24.92 40.16 27.33
N LYS A 479 -25.59 40.08 26.18
CA LYS A 479 -25.83 38.83 25.48
C LYS A 479 -24.64 38.53 24.56
N ASN A 480 -24.05 37.35 24.72
CA ASN A 480 -23.08 36.83 23.76
C ASN A 480 -23.32 35.33 23.51
N ASN A 481 -23.09 34.88 22.28
CA ASN A 481 -23.21 33.49 21.91
C ASN A 481 -21.96 32.72 22.32
N LYS A 482 -22.12 31.44 22.66
CA LYS A 482 -20.98 30.56 22.92
C LYS A 482 -20.16 30.42 21.62
N PRO A 483 -18.83 30.65 21.65
CA PRO A 483 -17.99 30.52 20.48
C PRO A 483 -18.00 29.07 19.98
N VAL A 484 -18.00 28.90 18.66
CA VAL A 484 -17.99 27.58 18.01
C VAL A 484 -16.73 27.48 17.17
N ILE A 485 -16.01 26.37 17.31
CA ILE A 485 -14.82 26.13 16.52
C ILE A 485 -15.21 25.78 15.08
N SER A 486 -14.50 26.36 14.11
CA SER A 486 -14.76 26.15 12.69
C SER A 486 -14.42 24.71 12.26
N ASP A 487 -15.24 24.12 11.40
CA ASP A 487 -15.00 22.82 10.80
C ASP A 487 -13.68 22.78 10.02
N LEU A 488 -13.29 23.89 9.40
CA LEU A 488 -12.02 24.00 8.69
C LEU A 488 -10.83 23.76 9.63
N LEU A 489 -10.84 24.40 10.81
CA LEU A 489 -9.79 24.26 11.82
C LEU A 489 -9.78 22.85 12.41
N MET A 490 -10.95 22.29 12.72
CA MET A 490 -11.03 20.94 13.28
C MET A 490 -10.62 19.85 12.30
N ASN A 491 -10.99 19.97 11.02
CA ASN A 491 -10.55 19.03 9.99
C ASN A 491 -9.02 19.11 9.82
N TYR A 492 -8.46 20.32 9.81
CA TYR A 492 -7.00 20.51 9.75
C TYR A 492 -6.27 19.86 10.94
N VAL A 493 -6.72 20.13 12.18
CA VAL A 493 -6.14 19.52 13.39
C VAL A 493 -6.28 17.98 13.35
N THR A 494 -7.45 17.49 12.96
CA THR A 494 -7.75 16.06 12.81
C THR A 494 -6.80 15.37 11.84
N GLU A 495 -6.54 15.96 10.66
CA GLU A 495 -5.60 15.40 9.68
C GLU A 495 -4.17 15.33 10.23
N LEU A 496 -3.74 16.35 10.97
CA LEU A 496 -2.41 16.39 11.59
C LEU A 496 -2.24 15.36 12.71
N ILE A 497 -3.26 15.16 13.55
CA ILE A 497 -3.24 14.13 14.60
C ILE A 497 -3.19 12.72 14.00
N GLN A 498 -3.80 12.53 12.83
CA GLN A 498 -3.66 11.29 12.06
C GLN A 498 -2.33 11.20 11.30
N PHE A 499 -1.40 12.14 11.49
CA PHE A 499 -0.11 12.21 10.79
C PHE A 499 -0.21 12.30 9.25
N ARG A 500 -1.32 12.84 8.72
CA ARG A 500 -1.46 13.10 7.28
C ARG A 500 -0.70 14.38 6.92
N ASN A 501 0.02 14.36 5.79
CA ASN A 501 0.87 15.47 5.34
C ASN A 501 1.89 15.93 6.41
N PHE A 502 2.38 14.99 7.21
CA PHE A 502 3.25 15.28 8.35
C PHE A 502 4.74 15.17 7.98
N PRO A 503 5.62 16.07 8.45
CA PRO A 503 7.06 15.99 8.20
C PRO A 503 7.70 14.70 8.73
N LEU A 504 8.24 13.86 7.84
CA LEU A 504 8.78 12.53 8.20
C LEU A 504 9.91 12.59 9.23
N TYR A 505 10.80 13.58 9.15
CA TYR A 505 11.94 13.73 10.08
C TYR A 505 11.52 13.95 11.53
N TYR A 506 10.31 14.44 11.78
CA TYR A 506 9.79 14.60 13.14
C TYR A 506 9.13 13.32 13.67
N LEU A 507 8.66 12.43 12.78
CA LEU A 507 8.14 11.12 13.12
C LEU A 507 9.26 10.10 13.34
N LEU A 508 10.21 10.07 12.40
CA LEU A 508 11.35 9.15 12.36
C LEU A 508 12.64 9.98 12.37
N PRO A 509 13.14 10.37 13.57
CA PRO A 509 14.28 11.28 13.68
C PRO A 509 15.63 10.71 13.21
N HIS A 510 15.72 9.40 13.01
CA HIS A 510 16.97 8.73 12.62
C HIS A 510 16.73 7.74 11.48
N ALA A 511 17.74 7.59 10.61
CA ALA A 511 17.67 6.72 9.44
C ALA A 511 17.38 5.26 9.82
N ASP A 512 17.97 4.74 10.90
CA ASP A 512 17.74 3.37 11.39
C ASP A 512 16.25 3.06 11.66
N LEU A 513 15.43 4.08 11.94
CA LEU A 513 14.00 3.90 12.13
C LEU A 513 13.27 3.65 10.80
N SER A 514 13.87 4.02 9.66
CA SER A 514 13.27 4.09 8.33
C SER A 514 14.06 3.36 7.22
N THR A 515 15.09 2.57 7.49
CA THR A 515 15.95 2.00 6.41
C THR A 515 15.65 0.55 6.03
N GLU A 516 15.13 -0.25 6.95
CA GLU A 516 14.97 -1.70 6.76
C GLU A 516 13.50 -2.09 6.56
N GLU A 517 13.25 -3.07 5.67
CA GLU A 517 11.92 -3.66 5.52
C GLU A 517 11.54 -4.39 6.81
N SER A 518 10.60 -3.84 7.56
CA SER A 518 10.32 -4.29 8.93
C SER A 518 8.93 -3.87 9.38
N ILE A 519 8.45 -4.53 10.43
CA ILE A 519 7.24 -4.16 11.15
C ILE A 519 7.67 -3.71 12.54
N LYS A 520 7.59 -2.40 12.80
CA LYS A 520 7.95 -1.84 14.11
C LYS A 520 6.71 -1.52 14.91
N TYR A 521 6.50 -2.21 16.03
CA TYR A 521 5.38 -1.89 16.93
C TYR A 521 5.76 -0.76 17.89
N PHE A 522 4.80 0.12 18.15
CA PHE A 522 4.97 1.29 19.01
C PHE A 522 3.70 1.60 19.80
N LYS A 523 3.87 2.46 20.80
CA LYS A 523 2.83 3.20 21.52
C LYS A 523 2.96 4.68 21.18
N ILE A 524 1.85 5.41 21.11
CA ILE A 524 1.86 6.86 20.93
C ILE A 524 2.05 7.55 22.29
N ASP A 525 2.94 8.54 22.34
CA ASP A 525 3.09 9.43 23.49
C ASP A 525 2.00 10.52 23.47
N ASN A 526 0.98 10.37 24.33
CA ASN A 526 -0.10 11.34 24.47
C ASN A 526 0.41 12.73 24.86
N SER A 527 1.49 12.84 25.63
CA SER A 527 2.08 14.12 25.99
C SER A 527 2.77 14.80 24.82
N TRP A 528 3.31 14.02 23.88
CA TRP A 528 3.84 14.56 22.63
C TRP A 528 2.72 15.18 21.80
N ILE A 529 1.59 14.47 21.66
CA ILE A 529 0.40 14.97 20.94
C ILE A 529 -0.15 16.24 21.60
N LEU A 530 -0.24 16.27 22.93
CA LEU A 530 -0.68 17.46 23.67
C LEU A 530 0.29 18.63 23.49
N ALA A 531 1.61 18.40 23.56
CA ALA A 531 2.62 19.42 23.30
C ALA A 531 2.49 20.01 21.89
N PHE A 532 2.26 19.16 20.89
CA PHE A 532 2.01 19.56 19.51
C PHE A 532 0.74 20.40 19.37
N LEU A 533 -0.37 20.00 20.01
CA LEU A 533 -1.61 20.78 20.05
C LEU A 533 -1.39 22.13 20.74
N PHE A 534 -0.68 22.19 21.87
CA PHE A 534 -0.32 23.47 22.50
C PHE A 534 0.45 24.38 21.54
N GLY A 535 1.31 23.81 20.70
CA GLY A 535 1.99 24.52 19.63
C GLY A 535 1.03 25.21 18.66
N ILE A 536 0.07 24.46 18.12
CA ILE A 536 -0.97 24.98 17.20
C ILE A 536 -1.74 26.11 17.88
N PHE A 537 -2.26 25.85 19.08
CA PHE A 537 -3.13 26.76 19.82
C PHE A 537 -2.39 27.88 20.56
N SER A 538 -1.06 27.92 20.53
CA SER A 538 -0.26 29.04 21.05
C SER A 538 -0.35 30.29 20.18
N SER A 539 -0.72 30.14 18.91
CA SER A 539 -0.77 31.25 17.96
C SER A 539 -1.97 32.17 18.23
N GLY A 540 -1.76 33.49 18.21
CA GLY A 540 -2.81 34.48 18.45
C GLY A 540 -2.97 34.85 19.93
N PRO A 541 -4.18 35.25 20.38
CA PRO A 541 -4.48 35.62 21.77
C PRO A 541 -4.12 34.54 22.79
N THR A 542 -4.08 34.84 24.09
CA THR A 542 -3.86 33.78 25.09
C THR A 542 -5.08 32.86 25.19
N LEU A 543 -4.84 31.56 25.47
CA LEU A 543 -5.91 30.58 25.64
C LEU A 543 -5.76 29.92 27.01
N ARG A 544 -6.81 29.98 27.84
CA ARG A 544 -6.81 29.34 29.16
C ARG A 544 -6.85 27.82 29.00
N MET A 545 -6.16 27.08 29.87
CA MET A 545 -6.16 25.61 29.83
C MET A 545 -7.57 25.02 29.97
N THR A 546 -8.41 25.63 30.81
CA THR A 546 -9.81 25.22 30.97
C THR A 546 -10.61 25.31 29.67
N ASP A 547 -10.35 26.35 28.87
CA ASP A 547 -11.02 26.55 27.59
C ASP A 547 -10.47 25.57 26.54
N PHE A 548 -9.16 25.32 26.55
CA PHE A 548 -8.54 24.28 25.71
C PHE A 548 -9.15 22.89 25.98
N GLU A 549 -9.26 22.47 27.24
CA GLU A 549 -9.85 21.18 27.57
C GLU A 549 -11.33 21.09 27.16
N ASN A 550 -12.10 22.17 27.35
CA ASN A 550 -13.55 22.15 27.11
C ASN A 550 -13.94 22.27 25.64
N TYR A 551 -13.20 23.03 24.83
CA TYR A 551 -13.54 23.25 23.42
C TYR A 551 -12.75 22.37 22.46
N ILE A 552 -11.52 21.98 22.80
CA ILE A 552 -10.66 21.19 21.91
C ILE A 552 -10.70 19.72 22.29
N LEU A 553 -10.32 19.37 23.52
CA LEU A 553 -10.21 17.96 23.92
C LEU A 553 -11.55 17.23 24.06
N LYS A 554 -12.65 17.96 24.32
CA LYS A 554 -14.01 17.42 24.38
C LYS A 554 -14.80 17.59 23.07
N GLU A 555 -14.16 18.03 21.99
CA GLU A 555 -14.81 18.11 20.69
C GLU A 555 -14.96 16.69 20.12
N LYS A 556 -16.17 16.33 19.67
CA LYS A 556 -16.53 14.97 19.23
C LYS A 556 -15.65 14.41 18.11
N LYS A 557 -15.24 15.24 17.14
CA LYS A 557 -14.37 14.89 16.01
C LYS A 557 -12.95 14.59 16.45
N LEU A 558 -12.43 15.33 17.44
CA LEU A 558 -11.09 15.06 17.96
C LEU A 558 -11.12 13.88 18.94
N GLU A 559 -12.12 13.83 19.82
CA GLU A 559 -12.30 12.76 20.80
C GLU A 559 -12.45 11.38 20.14
N SER A 560 -13.04 11.30 18.94
CA SER A 560 -13.12 10.05 18.17
C SER A 560 -11.80 9.56 17.60
N ILE A 561 -10.73 10.37 17.63
CA ILE A 561 -9.41 10.08 17.05
C ILE A 561 -8.32 10.05 18.12
N PHE A 562 -8.42 10.97 19.08
CA PHE A 562 -7.46 11.14 20.14
C PHE A 562 -8.15 11.56 21.44
N ASN A 563 -8.01 10.71 22.45
CA ASN A 563 -8.43 10.97 23.81
C ASN A 563 -7.20 10.92 24.71
N LYS A 564 -7.00 11.96 25.53
CA LYS A 564 -5.86 12.06 26.44
C LYS A 564 -5.74 10.89 27.43
N VAL A 565 -6.85 10.24 27.77
CA VAL A 565 -6.91 9.14 28.76
C VAL A 565 -6.65 7.78 28.11
N SER A 566 -7.00 7.63 26.83
CA SER A 566 -6.83 6.37 26.11
C SER A 566 -5.37 6.16 25.71
N GLU A 567 -4.94 4.91 25.68
CA GLU A 567 -3.62 4.56 25.17
C GLU A 567 -3.74 4.10 23.73
N TYR A 568 -2.88 4.63 22.86
CA TYR A 568 -2.87 4.27 21.45
C TYR A 568 -1.63 3.45 21.12
N TYR A 569 -1.85 2.35 20.41
CA TYR A 569 -0.83 1.42 19.96
C TYR A 569 -0.84 1.36 18.43
N GLY A 570 0.26 0.93 17.83
CA GLY A 570 0.30 0.82 16.39
C GLY A 570 1.49 0.06 15.86
N ILE A 571 1.47 -0.16 14.55
CA ILE A 571 2.60 -0.67 13.80
C ILE A 571 3.00 0.32 12.70
N LEU A 572 4.31 0.45 12.52
CA LEU A 572 4.94 1.07 11.38
C LEU A 572 5.32 -0.06 10.42
N LEU A 573 4.58 -0.18 9.33
CA LEU A 573 4.87 -1.15 8.28
C LEU A 573 5.70 -0.46 7.21
N GLN A 574 6.97 -0.84 7.12
CA GLN A 574 7.87 -0.40 6.08
C GLN A 574 8.19 -1.56 5.14
N THR A 575 7.67 -1.53 3.91
CA THR A 575 7.91 -2.59 2.94
C THR A 575 7.60 -2.13 1.52
N GLN A 576 8.37 -2.60 0.54
CA GLN A 576 8.02 -2.49 -0.87
C GLN A 576 6.72 -3.25 -1.20
N THR A 577 6.31 -4.17 -0.33
CA THR A 577 5.08 -4.95 -0.48
C THR A 577 3.83 -4.07 -0.52
N ILE A 578 3.77 -2.96 0.22
CA ILE A 578 2.61 -2.05 0.18
C ILE A 578 2.43 -1.46 -1.22
N LYS A 579 3.53 -1.15 -1.91
CA LYS A 579 3.51 -0.59 -3.26
C LYS A 579 2.99 -1.60 -4.29
N ASN A 580 3.47 -2.84 -4.19
CA ASN A 580 3.15 -3.91 -5.14
C ASN A 580 1.78 -4.55 -4.83
N TRP A 581 1.37 -4.55 -3.57
CA TRP A 581 0.11 -5.12 -3.05
C TRP A 581 -0.63 -4.09 -2.18
N PRO A 582 -1.19 -3.02 -2.78
CA PRO A 582 -1.87 -1.96 -2.02
C PRO A 582 -3.09 -2.47 -1.23
N HIS A 583 -3.65 -3.60 -1.65
CA HIS A 583 -4.80 -4.27 -1.05
C HIS A 583 -4.45 -5.29 0.04
N LEU A 584 -3.18 -5.34 0.46
CA LEU A 584 -2.76 -6.10 1.63
C LEU A 584 -3.56 -5.61 2.84
N VAL A 585 -4.35 -6.52 3.40
CA VAL A 585 -5.10 -6.28 4.63
C VAL A 585 -4.17 -6.60 5.79
N VAL A 586 -4.14 -5.69 6.77
CA VAL A 586 -3.33 -5.84 7.97
C VAL A 586 -4.26 -5.63 9.16
N GLU A 587 -4.43 -6.68 9.96
CA GLU A 587 -5.27 -6.69 11.15
C GLU A 587 -4.39 -6.77 12.40
N LEU A 588 -4.77 -6.02 13.43
CA LEU A 588 -4.07 -5.97 14.71
C LEU A 588 -4.92 -6.69 15.77
N GLY A 589 -4.50 -7.89 16.17
CA GLY A 589 -5.19 -8.71 17.16
C GLY A 589 -6.50 -9.33 16.65
N LYS A 590 -7.43 -9.62 17.58
CA LYS A 590 -8.73 -10.28 17.28
C LYS A 590 -9.80 -9.30 16.79
N LEU A 591 -9.58 -8.00 16.95
CA LEU A 591 -10.50 -6.97 16.52
C LEU A 591 -10.14 -6.56 15.09
N HIS A 592 -11.16 -6.53 14.23
CA HIS A 592 -10.99 -6.24 12.81
C HIS A 592 -10.93 -4.72 12.51
N ASP A 593 -10.98 -3.87 13.54
CA ASP A 593 -11.11 -2.42 13.38
C ASP A 593 -9.83 -1.72 13.85
N VAL A 594 -8.98 -1.37 12.89
CA VAL A 594 -7.91 -0.39 13.09
C VAL A 594 -8.57 0.98 13.29
N HIS A 595 -8.14 1.73 14.31
CA HIS A 595 -8.69 3.05 14.65
C HIS A 595 -8.51 4.04 13.49
N TYR A 596 -7.30 4.14 12.93
CA TYR A 596 -7.06 4.74 11.61
C TYR A 596 -5.77 4.24 10.95
N VAL A 597 -5.72 4.38 9.62
CA VAL A 597 -4.56 4.00 8.77
C VAL A 597 -4.06 5.24 8.05
N THR A 598 -2.75 5.48 8.12
CA THR A 598 -2.11 6.62 7.47
C THR A 598 -0.99 6.14 6.56
N THR A 599 -1.09 6.45 5.26
CA THR A 599 0.00 6.20 4.31
C THR A 599 0.88 7.43 4.26
N ILE A 600 2.14 7.29 4.69
CA ILE A 600 3.12 8.39 4.66
C ILE A 600 3.75 8.49 3.27
N ASN A 601 4.16 7.35 2.71
CA ASN A 601 4.72 7.25 1.37
C ASN A 601 4.40 5.87 0.75
N SER A 602 4.90 5.59 -0.46
CA SER A 602 4.60 4.33 -1.17
C SER A 602 5.09 3.06 -0.49
N THR A 603 6.02 3.15 0.47
CA THR A 603 6.61 2.02 1.19
C THR A 603 6.36 2.05 2.70
N LEU A 604 5.79 3.13 3.23
CA LEU A 604 5.63 3.37 4.66
C LEU A 604 4.17 3.66 5.01
N ARG A 605 3.59 2.81 5.85
CA ARG A 605 2.22 2.94 6.31
C ARG A 605 2.13 2.72 7.83
N LEU A 606 1.33 3.57 8.47
CA LEU A 606 1.00 3.52 9.89
C LEU A 606 -0.37 2.88 10.07
N TYR A 607 -0.45 1.96 11.02
CA TYR A 607 -1.71 1.37 11.49
C TYR A 607 -1.83 1.65 12.99
N ILE A 608 -2.90 2.31 13.40
CA ILE A 608 -3.08 2.75 14.79
C ILE A 608 -4.39 2.17 15.34
N THR A 609 -4.34 1.69 16.57
CA THR A 609 -5.45 1.12 17.35
C THR A 609 -5.46 1.74 18.75
N ASP A 610 -6.64 1.81 19.36
CA ASP A 610 -6.90 2.23 20.73
C ASP A 610 -6.90 1.06 21.73
N GLU A 611 -6.62 -0.16 21.27
CA GLU A 611 -6.52 -1.36 22.11
C GLU A 611 -5.14 -2.04 21.99
N PRO A 612 -4.65 -2.68 23.07
CA PRO A 612 -3.43 -3.47 23.00
C PRO A 612 -3.65 -4.71 22.14
N PHE A 613 -2.68 -5.03 21.27
CA PHE A 613 -2.71 -6.21 20.42
C PHE A 613 -1.53 -7.13 20.73
N SER A 614 -1.69 -8.43 20.44
CA SER A 614 -0.65 -9.46 20.64
C SER A 614 -0.23 -10.15 19.33
N SER A 615 -0.91 -9.87 18.23
CA SER A 615 -0.63 -10.48 16.92
C SER A 615 -0.92 -9.48 15.79
N VAL A 616 -0.18 -9.61 14.71
CA VAL A 616 -0.39 -8.88 13.45
C VAL A 616 -0.68 -9.92 12.38
N GLU A 617 -1.87 -9.83 11.77
CA GLU A 617 -2.29 -10.74 10.72
C GLU A 617 -2.29 -10.01 9.37
N MET A 618 -1.55 -10.55 8.40
CA MET A 618 -1.42 -9.98 7.07
C MET A 618 -1.94 -10.97 6.03
N TYR A 619 -2.88 -10.54 5.19
CA TYR A 619 -3.44 -11.39 4.15
C TYR A 619 -4.03 -10.61 3.00
N LEU A 620 -4.18 -11.30 1.87
CA LEU A 620 -5.06 -10.88 0.78
C LEU A 620 -6.40 -11.59 0.95
N LYS A 621 -7.49 -10.86 0.80
CA LYS A 621 -8.82 -11.47 0.71
C LYS A 621 -8.87 -12.45 -0.47
N ASN A 622 -9.75 -13.43 -0.41
CA ASN A 622 -9.84 -14.50 -1.43
C ASN A 622 -9.99 -13.93 -2.85
N GLU A 623 -10.69 -12.80 -3.00
CA GLU A 623 -10.94 -12.12 -4.27
C GLU A 623 -9.79 -11.18 -4.69
N ASN A 624 -8.85 -10.93 -3.76
CA ASN A 624 -7.61 -10.17 -3.98
C ASN A 624 -6.42 -11.10 -4.26
N ALA A 625 -6.66 -12.42 -4.31
CA ALA A 625 -5.71 -13.44 -4.72
C ALA A 625 -5.10 -13.11 -6.08
N HIS A 626 -3.86 -13.55 -6.29
CA HIS A 626 -3.21 -13.44 -7.59
C HIS A 626 -3.63 -14.60 -8.46
N PHE A 627 -3.57 -14.43 -9.77
CA PHE A 627 -3.73 -15.55 -10.68
C PHE A 627 -2.49 -16.44 -10.62
N GLY A 628 -2.61 -17.65 -10.12
CA GLY A 628 -1.47 -18.55 -10.06
C GLY A 628 -1.83 -19.96 -9.59
N ILE A 629 -0.97 -20.89 -9.95
CA ILE A 629 -1.01 -22.27 -9.51
C ILE A 629 0.41 -22.78 -9.34
N ILE A 630 0.63 -23.84 -8.55
CA ILE A 630 1.93 -24.51 -8.53
C ILE A 630 2.25 -24.98 -9.95
N TYR A 631 3.39 -24.53 -10.49
CA TYR A 631 3.84 -24.97 -11.80
C TYR A 631 4.08 -26.49 -11.79
N LYS A 632 3.48 -27.20 -12.73
CA LYS A 632 3.75 -28.62 -13.01
C LYS A 632 3.91 -28.74 -14.53
N ASP A 633 4.90 -29.47 -15.02
CA ASP A 633 5.20 -29.59 -16.45
C ASP A 633 3.99 -30.03 -17.30
N ASN A 634 3.06 -30.79 -16.71
CA ASN A 634 1.86 -31.30 -17.37
C ASN A 634 0.66 -30.32 -17.39
N LYS A 635 0.78 -29.09 -16.84
CA LYS A 635 -0.35 -28.13 -16.78
C LYS A 635 -0.48 -27.33 -18.07
N ALA A 636 -1.72 -26.93 -18.38
CA ALA A 636 -2.02 -26.02 -19.49
C ALA A 636 -1.28 -24.67 -19.29
N LYS A 637 -0.36 -24.35 -20.19
CA LYS A 637 0.46 -23.12 -20.16
C LYS A 637 -0.29 -21.88 -20.64
N THR A 638 -1.49 -22.06 -21.17
CA THR A 638 -2.35 -21.02 -21.72
C THR A 638 -3.78 -21.15 -21.20
N ILE A 639 -4.47 -20.02 -21.06
CA ILE A 639 -5.90 -20.01 -20.71
C ILE A 639 -6.71 -20.39 -21.97
N THR A 640 -7.43 -21.50 -21.90
CA THR A 640 -8.39 -21.95 -22.93
C THR A 640 -9.82 -21.84 -22.40
N ILE A 641 -10.77 -21.56 -23.29
CA ILE A 641 -12.20 -21.45 -22.95
C ILE A 641 -12.90 -22.74 -23.38
N ASP A 642 -13.56 -23.41 -22.45
CA ASP A 642 -14.61 -24.39 -22.78
C ASP A 642 -15.93 -23.63 -22.96
N GLY A 643 -16.65 -23.90 -24.05
CA GLY A 643 -17.66 -23.02 -24.66
C GLY A 643 -18.88 -22.57 -23.83
N ASN A 644 -18.94 -22.86 -22.52
CA ASN A 644 -20.03 -22.48 -21.60
C ASN A 644 -19.58 -21.78 -20.30
N GLU A 645 -18.29 -21.54 -20.05
CA GLU A 645 -17.84 -20.90 -18.80
C GLU A 645 -17.92 -19.37 -18.87
N ASP A 646 -18.56 -18.72 -17.88
CA ASP A 646 -18.51 -17.25 -17.74
C ASP A 646 -17.09 -16.78 -17.42
N SER A 647 -16.73 -15.61 -17.95
CA SER A 647 -15.46 -14.89 -17.69
C SER A 647 -15.09 -14.83 -16.20
N THR A 648 -16.08 -14.60 -15.33
CA THR A 648 -15.89 -14.57 -13.88
C THR A 648 -15.57 -15.95 -13.29
N CYS A 649 -16.18 -17.01 -13.84
CA CYS A 649 -15.94 -18.40 -13.43
C CYS A 649 -14.51 -18.83 -13.79
N ILE A 650 -14.09 -18.51 -15.02
CA ILE A 650 -12.72 -18.74 -15.50
C ILE A 650 -11.74 -18.01 -14.60
N ALA A 651 -11.97 -16.73 -14.32
CA ALA A 651 -11.08 -15.95 -13.45
C ALA A 651 -10.93 -16.61 -12.06
N ASN A 652 -12.05 -16.99 -11.44
CA ASN A 652 -12.04 -17.64 -10.12
C ASN A 652 -11.34 -19.00 -10.11
N LYS A 653 -11.40 -19.78 -11.20
CA LYS A 653 -10.72 -21.08 -11.33
C LYS A 653 -9.20 -20.97 -11.23
N TYR A 654 -8.62 -19.84 -11.66
CA TYR A 654 -7.18 -19.62 -11.70
C TYR A 654 -6.64 -18.73 -10.55
N LEU A 655 -7.48 -18.36 -9.58
CA LEU A 655 -7.04 -17.59 -8.41
C LEU A 655 -6.22 -18.45 -7.45
N TRP A 656 -4.98 -18.03 -7.18
CA TRP A 656 -4.10 -18.57 -6.14
C TRP A 656 -4.39 -17.93 -4.79
N LYS A 657 -4.93 -18.71 -3.85
CA LYS A 657 -5.08 -18.24 -2.48
C LYS A 657 -3.73 -18.16 -1.79
N GLN A 658 -3.30 -16.95 -1.45
CA GLN A 658 -2.11 -16.73 -0.63
C GLN A 658 -2.43 -17.05 0.85
N PRO A 659 -1.49 -17.66 1.60
CA PRO A 659 -1.68 -17.95 3.02
C PRO A 659 -1.76 -16.66 3.85
N ARG A 660 -2.53 -16.69 4.94
CA ARG A 660 -2.55 -15.64 5.96
C ARG A 660 -1.28 -15.78 6.80
N VAL A 661 -0.51 -14.70 6.88
CA VAL A 661 0.70 -14.65 7.71
C VAL A 661 0.31 -14.06 9.05
N VAL A 662 0.62 -14.79 10.13
CA VAL A 662 0.35 -14.36 11.51
C VAL A 662 1.68 -14.18 12.21
N LEU A 663 1.97 -12.95 12.61
CA LEU A 663 3.14 -12.60 13.40
C LEU A 663 2.69 -12.33 14.83
N ASN A 664 3.20 -13.11 15.78
CA ASN A 664 2.91 -12.92 17.20
C ASN A 664 3.94 -12.00 17.83
N LEU A 665 3.47 -11.01 18.59
CA LEU A 665 4.32 -10.21 19.46
C LEU A 665 4.88 -11.10 20.57
N LYS A 666 6.18 -10.98 20.84
CA LYS A 666 6.87 -11.71 21.91
C LYS A 666 6.71 -11.03 23.27
#